data_AF-A0A4V1FHE7-F1
#
_entry.id   AF-A0A4V1FHE7-F1
#
_cell.length_a   1.000
_cell.length_b   1.000
_cell.length_c   1.000
_cell.angle_alpha   90.00
_cell.angle_beta   90.00
_cell.angle_gamma   90.00
#
_symmetry.space_group_name_H-M   'P 1'
#
loop_
_entity.id
_entity.type
_entity.pdbx_description
1 polymer ?
#
loop_
_entity_poly.entity_id
_entity_poly.type
_entity_poly.pdbx_seq_one_letter_code
_entity_poly.pdbx_strand_id
1 'polypeptide(L)'
;MRGALAKAVAFLVVVGTLLLGGALPASAVSAPDRAGETPSDGRVWFGPDLDWGSDAPDGYEGRLGATPSVYGVEIEYPFDRSARDEFLRATRAAATQGAVLAVSLEPSRSLRSLTKADATAANRLFEEVHRQYDTQLLVRFAPQMNGTWVRWGQQPTAFIPAFRTLAAAVHAGDSEAAMVWSPSYGAGYPFGESAGRLQDLSDTDVAKLDTNGDGRLTAADDPYGPYWPGAASVDWVGLSMFSFGKGKATEAAGRDVPLTSNEVPEDGEVAGRFDETWGYEQPQTEGTFTERFAQGEDRPMLLDTGALYDHSLRGAAELSVKQGWWRQVIAAVQDHPEVRGVTFLETNRREPEAGNRVADWRDTADPGIAGSFRTDLEQAGDFVFGPVTERVTQQEGAAAISQQYETGGDQMAWIVWCAFGLAAAFLLSGLVGRLLPSWRYPDDGKPGRDLRLDLFRGFIILAVVITHIEIGGPYSYITLHATGAITGAEMFVFLSGMVLGMTYPFAIKKFGEWVAAVGAWKRARKQYLVTLAVILVVFALSFVPFLNTDAITTFTDRGTGTGGVGAEGRVYDLYPNAMQLLAYPPPWFAIRQFLLLEMGPWPFNIMGLFVVLSLFIPLCMWVIKRGFWWALLVVSWGLYVLQALMPELRPLDSQFESVFPLLTWQVVFTHGLVLGYYRRQVIGALTGRLGKVLIGIGVTGYALFLVYVWAGNHFGFTPVPFPASMYDDLYNTAYQRVDLQWGRLVDIAFFAIVSYAILTVFWKPINAVIGWLWIPIGQASLYVFVWQVFFALAIASIPGVDWFNGWIGFAAHTALILLVWYMIRKRFMFSVIPR
;
A
#
# COMPACT_ATOMS: atom_id res chain seq x y z
N MET A 1 -44.65 31.33 -12.72
CA MET A 1 -44.89 29.92 -13.12
C MET A 1 -43.86 29.35 -14.10
N ARG A 2 -43.47 30.03 -15.20
CA ARG A 2 -42.50 29.50 -16.19
C ARG A 2 -41.07 29.20 -15.66
N GLY A 3 -40.61 29.88 -14.59
CA GLY A 3 -39.29 29.64 -13.98
C GLY A 3 -39.21 28.50 -12.96
N ALA A 4 -40.35 28.08 -12.39
CA ALA A 4 -40.41 26.96 -11.44
C ALA A 4 -40.52 25.61 -12.17
N LEU A 5 -41.28 25.58 -13.28
CA LEU A 5 -41.43 24.40 -14.13
C LEU A 5 -40.09 23.98 -14.79
N ALA A 6 -39.28 24.95 -15.22
CA ALA A 6 -37.96 24.67 -15.80
C ALA A 6 -36.95 24.12 -14.77
N LYS A 7 -37.03 24.56 -13.51
CA LYS A 7 -36.22 24.03 -12.40
C LYS A 7 -36.67 22.62 -11.99
N ALA A 8 -37.98 22.38 -11.99
CA ALA A 8 -38.55 21.07 -11.68
C ALA A 8 -38.25 20.03 -12.76
N VAL A 9 -38.29 20.40 -14.06
CA VAL A 9 -37.99 19.47 -15.16
C VAL A 9 -36.50 19.09 -15.19
N ALA A 10 -35.58 20.04 -14.93
CA ALA A 10 -34.15 19.73 -14.82
C ALA A 10 -33.83 18.87 -13.59
N PHE A 11 -34.54 19.05 -12.48
CA PHE A 11 -34.41 18.25 -11.27
C PHE A 11 -35.04 16.85 -11.41
N LEU A 12 -36.19 16.73 -12.10
CA LEU A 12 -36.87 15.45 -12.33
C LEU A 12 -36.16 14.56 -13.36
N VAL A 13 -35.47 15.15 -14.36
CA VAL A 13 -34.63 14.38 -15.29
C VAL A 13 -33.39 13.80 -14.60
N VAL A 14 -32.92 14.44 -13.51
CA VAL A 14 -31.77 13.98 -12.70
C VAL A 14 -32.19 12.98 -11.62
N VAL A 15 -33.39 13.13 -11.03
CA VAL A 15 -33.89 12.27 -9.95
C VAL A 15 -34.60 11.02 -10.48
N GLY A 16 -35.21 11.08 -11.67
CA GLY A 16 -35.93 9.95 -12.29
C GLY A 16 -35.04 8.82 -12.80
N THR A 17 -33.72 9.01 -12.84
CA THR A 17 -32.74 7.97 -13.18
C THR A 17 -32.25 7.19 -11.96
N LEU A 18 -32.50 7.68 -10.74
CA LEU A 18 -31.75 7.29 -9.52
C LEU A 18 -32.46 6.30 -8.57
N LEU A 19 -33.64 5.79 -8.91
CA LEU A 19 -34.43 4.98 -7.97
C LEU A 19 -35.05 3.78 -8.68
N LEU A 20 -34.38 2.62 -8.70
CA LEU A 20 -35.00 1.29 -8.85
C LEU A 20 -33.98 0.14 -8.56
N GLY A 21 -34.23 -0.60 -7.46
CA GLY A 21 -33.75 -1.97 -7.16
C GLY A 21 -32.34 -2.10 -6.53
N GLY A 22 -32.06 -2.84 -5.45
CA GLY A 22 -32.81 -3.85 -4.68
C GLY A 22 -31.98 -5.14 -4.53
N ALA A 23 -31.40 -5.39 -3.34
CA ALA A 23 -30.33 -6.35 -3.01
C ALA A 23 -30.74 -7.84 -2.89
N LEU A 24 -29.78 -8.77 -3.09
CA LEU A 24 -29.67 -10.12 -2.49
C LEU A 24 -28.22 -10.71 -2.64
N PRO A 25 -27.81 -11.73 -1.83
CA PRO A 25 -26.43 -11.92 -1.35
C PRO A 25 -25.55 -12.89 -2.18
N ALA A 26 -24.23 -12.70 -2.09
CA ALA A 26 -23.21 -13.56 -2.68
C ALA A 26 -22.88 -14.78 -1.79
N SER A 27 -22.63 -15.92 -2.44
CA SER A 27 -22.25 -17.19 -1.79
C SER A 27 -20.73 -17.33 -1.76
N ALA A 28 -20.21 -17.77 -0.61
CA ALA A 28 -18.78 -18.00 -0.38
C ALA A 28 -18.29 -19.28 -1.09
N VAL A 29 -17.07 -19.21 -1.66
CA VAL A 29 -16.33 -20.37 -2.16
C VAL A 29 -15.00 -20.45 -1.41
N SER A 30 -14.68 -21.66 -0.99
CA SER A 30 -13.56 -22.11 -0.15
C SER A 30 -12.17 -22.00 -0.80
N ALA A 31 -11.18 -21.67 0.03
CA ALA A 31 -9.76 -21.56 -0.31
C ALA A 31 -9.06 -22.94 -0.50
N PRO A 32 -8.01 -23.03 -1.35
CA PRO A 32 -7.12 -24.19 -1.45
C PRO A 32 -5.87 -24.09 -0.53
N ASP A 33 -5.17 -25.22 -0.44
CA ASP A 33 -4.25 -25.70 0.61
C ASP A 33 -2.97 -24.90 0.97
N ARG A 34 -2.57 -25.10 2.24
CA ARG A 34 -1.53 -24.50 3.11
C ARG A 34 -0.08 -24.45 2.60
N ALA A 35 0.61 -23.32 2.84
CA ALA A 35 2.07 -23.20 2.84
C ALA A 35 2.67 -23.70 4.18
N GLY A 36 3.82 -24.37 4.14
CA GLY A 36 4.35 -25.17 5.26
C GLY A 36 5.03 -24.37 6.39
N GLU A 37 4.81 -24.82 7.64
CA GLU A 37 5.22 -24.17 8.91
C GLU A 37 6.73 -24.18 9.24
N THR A 38 7.60 -24.70 8.37
CA THR A 38 9.06 -24.85 8.64
C THR A 38 9.88 -24.72 7.34
N PRO A 39 11.19 -24.38 7.41
CA PRO A 39 12.05 -24.37 6.23
C PRO A 39 12.10 -25.75 5.55
N SER A 40 12.39 -25.77 4.24
CA SER A 40 12.61 -27.03 3.48
C SER A 40 13.64 -27.92 4.18
N ASP A 41 13.37 -29.23 4.28
CA ASP A 41 14.18 -30.23 5.00
C ASP A 41 15.70 -29.96 4.93
N GLY A 42 16.30 -29.74 6.11
CA GLY A 42 17.75 -29.59 6.29
C GLY A 42 18.33 -28.19 6.06
N ARG A 43 17.50 -27.15 5.92
CA ARG A 43 17.97 -25.75 5.82
C ARG A 43 17.43 -24.86 6.95
N VAL A 44 18.10 -23.74 7.17
CA VAL A 44 17.85 -22.83 8.30
C VAL A 44 17.44 -21.45 7.82
N TRP A 45 16.38 -20.89 8.39
CA TRP A 45 16.03 -19.50 8.13
C TRP A 45 17.04 -18.55 8.75
N PHE A 46 17.43 -17.52 8.00
CA PHE A 46 18.35 -16.49 8.42
C PHE A 46 17.69 -15.12 8.34
N GLY A 47 17.96 -14.28 9.33
CA GLY A 47 17.81 -12.85 9.13
C GLY A 47 18.06 -11.98 10.36
N PRO A 48 17.81 -10.68 10.24
CA PRO A 48 18.12 -9.72 11.29
C PRO A 48 16.96 -9.50 12.26
N ASP A 49 17.29 -9.24 13.52
CA ASP A 49 16.40 -8.53 14.46
C ASP A 49 16.71 -7.02 14.35
N LEU A 50 15.86 -6.30 13.62
CA LEU A 50 16.11 -4.92 13.21
C LEU A 50 15.66 -3.93 14.27
N ASP A 51 16.36 -2.81 14.36
CA ASP A 51 15.75 -1.58 14.87
C ASP A 51 14.87 -0.95 13.78
N TRP A 52 13.59 -1.31 13.76
CA TRP A 52 12.59 -0.82 12.81
C TRP A 52 12.35 0.70 12.86
N GLY A 53 12.84 1.37 13.92
CA GLY A 53 12.82 2.83 14.00
C GLY A 53 13.91 3.49 13.17
N SER A 54 15.05 2.80 12.97
CA SER A 54 16.22 3.34 12.26
C SER A 54 16.58 2.59 10.97
N ASP A 55 16.00 1.42 10.73
CA ASP A 55 16.25 0.57 9.56
C ASP A 55 14.98 -0.11 9.02
N ALA A 56 15.10 -0.79 7.88
CA ALA A 56 14.01 -1.53 7.23
C ALA A 56 14.55 -2.72 6.42
N PRO A 57 13.71 -3.73 6.09
CA PRO A 57 14.08 -4.89 5.30
C PRO A 57 14.94 -4.59 4.06
N ASP A 58 14.52 -3.62 3.25
CA ASP A 58 15.23 -3.23 2.01
C ASP A 58 16.59 -2.56 2.30
N GLY A 59 16.72 -1.89 3.46
CA GLY A 59 17.97 -1.28 3.92
C GLY A 59 18.99 -2.35 4.29
N TYR A 60 18.54 -3.36 5.03
CA TYR A 60 19.35 -4.52 5.36
C TYR A 60 19.76 -5.31 4.12
N GLU A 61 18.80 -5.62 3.23
CA GLU A 61 19.09 -6.30 1.94
C GLU A 61 20.11 -5.51 1.12
N GLY A 62 19.99 -4.18 1.06
CA GLY A 62 20.94 -3.33 0.35
C GLY A 62 22.36 -3.37 0.92
N ARG A 63 22.51 -3.50 2.25
CA ARG A 63 23.83 -3.58 2.91
C ARG A 63 24.45 -4.97 2.85
N LEU A 64 23.66 -6.02 3.12
CA LEU A 64 24.12 -7.40 3.04
C LEU A 64 24.32 -7.84 1.58
N GLY A 65 23.46 -7.37 0.69
CA GLY A 65 23.36 -7.79 -0.71
C GLY A 65 22.59 -9.11 -0.91
N ALA A 66 21.87 -9.58 0.10
CA ALA A 66 21.04 -10.77 0.07
C ALA A 66 19.74 -10.54 0.86
N THR A 67 18.66 -11.17 0.41
CA THR A 67 17.33 -11.06 1.03
C THR A 67 17.23 -12.07 2.20
N PRO A 68 16.98 -11.64 3.44
CA PRO A 68 16.68 -12.52 4.57
C PRO A 68 15.41 -13.35 4.37
N SER A 69 15.33 -14.50 5.03
CA SER A 69 14.11 -15.33 5.06
C SER A 69 13.24 -15.06 6.29
N VAL A 70 13.79 -14.45 7.35
CA VAL A 70 13.08 -14.06 8.56
C VAL A 70 13.47 -12.65 9.00
N TYR A 71 12.53 -11.90 9.59
CA TYR A 71 12.82 -10.62 10.25
C TYR A 71 12.33 -10.64 11.69
N GLY A 72 13.19 -10.27 12.63
CA GLY A 72 12.84 -10.03 14.04
C GLY A 72 12.24 -8.65 14.23
N VAL A 73 11.21 -8.55 15.07
CA VAL A 73 10.61 -7.27 15.52
C VAL A 73 10.18 -7.36 16.98
N GLU A 74 10.50 -6.32 17.76
CA GLU A 74 10.03 -6.15 19.13
C GLU A 74 8.75 -5.30 19.15
N ILE A 75 7.69 -5.77 19.80
CA ILE A 75 6.39 -5.10 19.86
C ILE A 75 5.86 -5.09 21.30
N GLU A 76 5.45 -3.92 21.79
CA GLU A 76 4.81 -3.83 23.12
C GLU A 76 3.50 -4.62 23.20
N TYR A 77 3.29 -5.31 24.33
CA TYR A 77 2.10 -6.12 24.59
C TYR A 77 1.46 -5.78 25.95
N PRO A 78 0.12 -5.64 26.06
CA PRO A 78 -0.90 -5.78 25.02
C PRO A 78 -0.82 -4.71 23.93
N PHE A 79 -1.32 -5.03 22.74
CA PHE A 79 -1.40 -4.11 21.61
C PHE A 79 -2.21 -2.86 21.95
N ASP A 80 -1.53 -1.72 22.05
CA ASP A 80 -2.16 -0.42 21.93
C ASP A 80 -2.19 0.02 20.45
N ARG A 81 -2.58 1.27 20.19
CA ARG A 81 -2.63 1.78 18.82
C ARG A 81 -1.23 1.82 18.17
N SER A 82 -0.20 2.23 18.91
CA SER A 82 1.15 2.37 18.38
C SER A 82 1.75 1.01 18.03
N ALA A 83 1.66 0.06 18.97
CA ALA A 83 2.13 -1.31 18.79
C ALA A 83 1.42 -2.02 17.63
N ARG A 84 0.11 -1.79 17.46
CA ARG A 84 -0.65 -2.32 16.32
C ARG A 84 -0.13 -1.75 15.00
N ASP A 85 0.03 -0.43 14.92
CA ASP A 85 0.46 0.22 13.69
C ASP A 85 1.90 -0.20 13.32
N GLU A 86 2.76 -0.41 14.30
CA GLU A 86 4.12 -0.94 14.12
C GLU A 86 4.14 -2.37 13.61
N PHE A 87 3.37 -3.27 14.24
CA PHE A 87 3.24 -4.66 13.81
C PHE A 87 2.73 -4.78 12.37
N LEU A 88 1.71 -4.00 11.99
CA LEU A 88 1.18 -4.00 10.62
C LEU A 88 2.19 -3.43 9.61
N ARG A 89 2.97 -2.42 9.97
CA ARG A 89 4.07 -1.90 9.13
C ARG A 89 5.16 -2.94 8.93
N ALA A 90 5.63 -3.58 10.01
CA ALA A 90 6.67 -4.60 9.95
C ALA A 90 6.24 -5.79 9.09
N THR A 91 4.99 -6.24 9.26
CA THR A 91 4.45 -7.37 8.49
C THR A 91 4.34 -7.05 7.00
N ARG A 92 3.85 -5.85 6.63
CA ARG A 92 3.82 -5.41 5.22
C ARG A 92 5.21 -5.38 4.60
N ALA A 93 6.20 -4.83 5.32
CA ALA A 93 7.57 -4.72 4.83
C ALA A 93 8.30 -6.07 4.75
N ALA A 94 8.00 -7.03 5.64
CA ALA A 94 8.51 -8.39 5.51
C ALA A 94 7.86 -9.13 4.33
N ALA A 95 6.55 -8.92 4.10
CA ALA A 95 5.81 -9.54 3.01
C ALA A 95 6.28 -9.09 1.61
N THR A 96 6.82 -7.87 1.46
CA THR A 96 7.41 -7.44 0.17
C THR A 96 8.63 -8.26 -0.23
N GLN A 97 9.35 -8.81 0.76
CA GLN A 97 10.49 -9.68 0.55
C GLN A 97 10.15 -11.18 0.63
N GLY A 98 8.91 -11.51 1.02
CA GLY A 98 8.46 -12.90 1.20
C GLY A 98 9.16 -13.55 2.39
N ALA A 99 9.36 -12.79 3.47
CA ALA A 99 10.01 -13.25 4.69
C ALA A 99 9.00 -13.55 5.80
N VAL A 100 9.33 -14.52 6.65
CA VAL A 100 8.64 -14.82 7.91
C VAL A 100 8.90 -13.70 8.92
N LEU A 101 7.95 -13.42 9.80
CA LEU A 101 8.14 -12.43 10.86
C LEU A 101 8.27 -13.13 12.22
N ALA A 102 9.40 -12.92 12.90
CA ALA A 102 9.61 -13.32 14.29
C ALA A 102 9.26 -12.17 15.24
N VAL A 103 8.11 -12.26 15.89
CA VAL A 103 7.51 -11.17 16.68
C VAL A 103 7.77 -11.40 18.16
N SER A 104 8.63 -10.58 18.75
CA SER A 104 8.88 -10.53 20.17
C SER A 104 7.84 -9.64 20.86
N LEU A 105 6.88 -10.26 21.56
CA LEU A 105 5.87 -9.53 22.32
C LEU A 105 6.40 -9.19 23.71
N GLU A 106 6.54 -7.90 24.00
CA GLU A 106 7.13 -7.37 25.24
C GLU A 106 6.07 -6.87 26.22
N PRO A 107 5.80 -7.57 27.34
CA PRO A 107 4.82 -7.12 28.32
C PRO A 107 5.07 -5.71 28.87
N SER A 108 4.27 -4.72 28.46
CA SER A 108 4.29 -3.34 28.97
C SER A 108 3.52 -3.16 30.29
N ARG A 109 2.87 -4.23 30.78
CA ARG A 109 2.14 -4.30 32.06
C ARG A 109 2.56 -5.53 32.87
N SER A 110 2.08 -5.66 34.10
CA SER A 110 2.32 -6.86 34.90
C SER A 110 1.72 -8.08 34.23
N LEU A 111 2.45 -9.20 34.21
CA LEU A 111 2.01 -10.47 33.63
C LEU A 111 0.64 -10.93 34.18
N ARG A 112 0.36 -10.68 35.47
CA ARG A 112 -0.92 -11.04 36.11
C ARG A 112 -2.11 -10.22 35.63
N SER A 113 -1.87 -9.07 35.01
CA SER A 113 -2.92 -8.19 34.48
C SER A 113 -3.30 -8.50 33.03
N LEU A 114 -2.52 -9.35 32.36
CA LEU A 114 -2.78 -9.77 30.98
C LEU A 114 -3.97 -10.74 30.97
N THR A 115 -4.93 -10.47 30.09
CA THR A 115 -6.21 -11.18 30.07
C THR A 115 -6.37 -12.02 28.81
N LYS A 116 -7.39 -12.91 28.83
CA LYS A 116 -7.83 -13.61 27.63
C LYS A 116 -8.29 -12.65 26.52
N ALA A 117 -8.84 -11.48 26.87
CA ALA A 117 -9.28 -10.50 25.89
C ALA A 117 -8.09 -9.89 25.14
N ASP A 118 -6.98 -9.63 25.84
CA ASP A 118 -5.72 -9.16 25.22
C ASP A 118 -5.17 -10.22 24.25
N ALA A 119 -5.15 -11.50 24.67
CA ALA A 119 -4.71 -12.61 23.84
C ALA A 119 -5.59 -12.82 22.59
N THR A 120 -6.91 -12.74 22.74
CA THR A 120 -7.85 -12.80 21.59
C THR A 120 -7.70 -11.60 20.67
N ALA A 121 -7.42 -10.41 21.20
CA ALA A 121 -7.16 -9.23 20.37
C ALA A 121 -5.87 -9.37 19.56
N ALA A 122 -4.79 -9.90 20.17
CA ALA A 122 -3.55 -10.20 19.46
C ALA A 122 -3.74 -11.25 18.36
N ASN A 123 -4.37 -12.38 18.68
CA ASN A 123 -4.60 -13.44 17.68
C ASN A 123 -5.47 -12.97 16.50
N ARG A 124 -6.44 -12.07 16.72
CA ARG A 124 -7.18 -11.45 15.59
C ARG A 124 -6.29 -10.63 14.66
N LEU A 125 -5.25 -9.98 15.18
CA LEU A 125 -4.28 -9.27 14.34
C LEU A 125 -3.42 -10.27 13.56
N PHE A 126 -3.07 -11.41 14.17
CA PHE A 126 -2.33 -12.48 13.50
C PHE A 126 -3.17 -13.10 12.36
N GLU A 127 -4.44 -13.39 12.61
CA GLU A 127 -5.41 -13.83 11.60
C GLU A 127 -5.66 -12.77 10.50
N GLU A 128 -5.60 -11.48 10.85
CA GLU A 128 -5.69 -10.38 9.88
C GLU A 128 -4.50 -10.43 8.93
N VAL A 129 -3.27 -10.51 9.43
CA VAL A 129 -2.09 -10.50 8.56
C VAL A 129 -1.87 -11.81 7.82
N HIS A 130 -2.19 -12.96 8.42
CA HIS A 130 -2.13 -14.25 7.75
C HIS A 130 -3.06 -14.27 6.53
N ARG A 131 -4.32 -13.81 6.67
CA ARG A 131 -5.25 -13.68 5.53
C ARG A 131 -4.78 -12.67 4.48
N GLN A 132 -4.07 -11.61 4.88
CA GLN A 132 -3.61 -10.58 3.94
C GLN A 132 -2.42 -11.03 3.10
N TYR A 133 -1.44 -11.69 3.72
CA TYR A 133 -0.12 -11.93 3.11
C TYR A 133 0.23 -13.40 2.95
N ASP A 134 -0.57 -14.32 3.49
CA ASP A 134 -0.23 -15.74 3.59
C ASP A 134 1.17 -15.95 4.22
N THR A 135 1.49 -15.10 5.20
CA THR A 135 2.78 -15.12 5.89
C THR A 135 2.68 -15.89 7.20
N GLN A 136 3.79 -16.54 7.57
CA GLN A 136 3.92 -17.22 8.84
C GLN A 136 4.46 -16.26 9.90
N LEU A 137 3.96 -16.41 11.14
CA LEU A 137 4.44 -15.66 12.30
C LEU A 137 5.06 -16.60 13.33
N LEU A 138 6.25 -16.25 13.83
CA LEU A 138 6.88 -16.87 14.99
C LEU A 138 6.70 -15.94 16.20
N VAL A 139 5.78 -16.27 17.11
CA VAL A 139 5.38 -15.40 18.23
C VAL A 139 6.21 -15.72 19.48
N ARG A 140 7.23 -14.91 19.75
CA ARG A 140 8.07 -14.97 20.96
C ARG A 140 7.44 -14.13 22.07
N PHE A 141 6.63 -14.75 22.93
CA PHE A 141 6.03 -14.02 24.05
C PHE A 141 6.97 -13.91 25.25
N ALA A 142 7.22 -12.67 25.70
CA ALA A 142 8.02 -12.36 26.88
C ALA A 142 9.37 -13.12 26.90
N PRO A 143 10.22 -12.95 25.87
CA PRO A 143 11.49 -13.68 25.74
C PRO A 143 12.45 -13.34 26.88
N GLN A 144 13.45 -14.19 27.10
CA GLN A 144 14.47 -14.03 28.16
C GLN A 144 13.86 -13.92 29.56
N MET A 145 12.72 -14.58 29.80
CA MET A 145 11.99 -14.59 31.08
C MET A 145 12.78 -15.15 32.27
N ASN A 146 13.85 -15.91 32.02
CA ASN A 146 14.79 -16.37 33.04
C ASN A 146 15.90 -15.34 33.33
N GLY A 147 15.99 -14.23 32.60
CA GLY A 147 16.94 -13.14 32.86
C GLY A 147 16.48 -12.19 33.96
N THR A 148 17.41 -11.42 34.53
CA THR A 148 17.12 -10.40 35.56
C THR A 148 16.85 -9.01 34.97
N TRP A 149 17.19 -8.75 33.71
CA TRP A 149 17.14 -7.41 33.07
C TRP A 149 15.79 -7.02 32.46
N VAL A 150 14.96 -7.98 32.01
CA VAL A 150 13.65 -7.69 31.38
C VAL A 150 12.53 -7.68 32.39
N ARG A 151 11.59 -6.72 32.35
CA ARG A 151 10.55 -6.47 33.38
C ARG A 151 9.63 -7.66 33.76
N TRP A 152 9.50 -8.65 32.88
CA TRP A 152 8.75 -9.89 33.11
C TRP A 152 9.62 -11.05 33.63
N GLY A 153 10.94 -10.88 33.65
CA GLY A 153 11.92 -11.85 34.10
C GLY A 153 11.74 -12.32 35.55
N GLN A 154 12.24 -13.52 35.85
CA GLN A 154 12.26 -14.14 37.17
C GLN A 154 10.87 -14.37 37.81
N GLN A 155 9.78 -14.37 37.03
CA GLN A 155 8.39 -14.50 37.52
C GLN A 155 7.68 -15.76 37.00
N PRO A 156 8.17 -16.98 37.29
CA PRO A 156 7.60 -18.22 36.73
C PRO A 156 6.11 -18.40 37.06
N THR A 157 5.65 -17.96 38.23
CA THR A 157 4.24 -18.09 38.64
C THR A 157 3.29 -17.24 37.79
N ALA A 158 3.73 -16.06 37.34
CA ALA A 158 2.92 -15.21 36.48
C ALA A 158 3.16 -15.48 34.99
N PHE A 159 4.37 -15.88 34.62
CA PHE A 159 4.77 -16.17 33.24
C PHE A 159 4.00 -17.35 32.65
N ILE A 160 3.98 -18.51 33.32
CA ILE A 160 3.36 -19.72 32.77
C ILE A 160 1.87 -19.52 32.43
N PRO A 161 1.02 -18.97 33.32
CA PRO A 161 -0.38 -18.71 32.99
C PRO A 161 -0.56 -17.69 31.86
N ALA A 162 0.28 -16.65 31.80
CA ALA A 162 0.21 -15.63 30.75
C ALA A 162 0.57 -16.22 29.38
N PHE A 163 1.66 -16.99 29.30
CA PHE A 163 2.08 -17.68 28.08
C PHE A 163 1.00 -18.65 27.60
N ARG A 164 0.48 -19.50 28.50
CA ARG A 164 -0.63 -20.43 28.18
C ARG A 164 -1.90 -19.74 27.71
N THR A 165 -2.20 -18.56 28.26
CA THR A 165 -3.39 -17.78 27.85
C THR A 165 -3.27 -17.27 26.43
N LEU A 166 -2.08 -16.81 26.02
CA LEU A 166 -1.82 -16.40 24.64
C LEU A 166 -1.78 -17.60 23.69
N ALA A 167 -1.03 -18.65 24.04
CA ALA A 167 -0.94 -19.86 23.24
C ALA A 167 -2.31 -20.48 22.98
N ALA A 168 -3.17 -20.58 24.00
CA ALA A 168 -4.53 -21.08 23.84
C ALA A 168 -5.40 -20.20 22.93
N ALA A 169 -5.14 -18.90 22.80
CA ALA A 169 -5.85 -18.04 21.87
C ALA A 169 -5.33 -18.18 20.44
N VAL A 170 -4.01 -18.36 20.27
CA VAL A 170 -3.36 -18.60 18.98
C VAL A 170 -3.79 -19.96 18.41
N HIS A 171 -3.60 -21.04 19.17
CA HIS A 171 -3.94 -22.42 18.76
C HIS A 171 -5.44 -22.66 18.54
N ALA A 172 -6.31 -21.84 19.14
CA ALA A 172 -7.76 -21.94 18.93
C ALA A 172 -8.26 -21.10 17.75
N GLY A 173 -7.42 -20.25 17.16
CA GLY A 173 -7.75 -19.41 16.02
C GLY A 173 -7.21 -19.95 14.70
N ASP A 174 -7.34 -19.13 13.66
CA ASP A 174 -6.96 -19.47 12.28
C ASP A 174 -5.71 -18.69 11.82
N SER A 175 -4.86 -18.25 12.77
CA SER A 175 -3.67 -17.44 12.44
C SER A 175 -2.51 -18.25 11.88
N GLU A 176 -2.52 -19.57 12.07
CA GLU A 176 -1.38 -20.48 11.78
C GLU A 176 -0.03 -19.97 12.35
N ALA A 177 -0.09 -19.12 13.39
CA ALA A 177 1.08 -18.58 14.05
C ALA A 177 1.66 -19.59 15.04
N ALA A 178 2.99 -19.68 15.08
CA ALA A 178 3.71 -20.60 15.96
C ALA A 178 4.18 -19.89 17.24
N MET A 179 3.83 -20.44 18.41
CA MET A 179 4.26 -19.95 19.71
C MET A 179 5.71 -20.38 20.00
N VAL A 180 6.57 -19.40 20.28
CA VAL A 180 7.99 -19.60 20.57
C VAL A 180 8.29 -19.37 22.05
N TRP A 181 8.78 -20.39 22.76
CA TRP A 181 9.29 -20.25 24.13
C TRP A 181 10.80 -20.01 24.14
N SER A 182 11.24 -18.79 24.44
CA SER A 182 12.61 -18.33 24.21
C SER A 182 13.31 -17.81 25.48
N PRO A 183 13.90 -18.66 26.33
CA PRO A 183 14.79 -18.23 27.41
C PRO A 183 16.14 -17.66 26.90
N SER A 184 16.88 -17.03 27.80
CA SER A 184 18.32 -16.75 27.65
C SER A 184 19.13 -17.98 28.06
N TYR A 185 20.28 -18.22 27.43
CA TYR A 185 21.21 -19.27 27.86
C TYR A 185 21.58 -19.15 29.34
N GLY A 186 21.65 -20.28 30.04
CA GLY A 186 21.70 -20.36 31.51
C GLY A 186 23.08 -20.18 32.15
N ALA A 187 24.12 -19.88 31.37
CA ALA A 187 25.47 -19.72 31.92
C ALA A 187 25.50 -18.54 32.91
N GLY A 188 26.05 -18.78 34.10
CA GLY A 188 26.07 -17.78 35.18
C GLY A 188 24.74 -17.62 35.93
N TYR A 189 23.82 -18.57 35.81
CA TYR A 189 22.63 -18.63 36.65
C TYR A 189 22.97 -18.91 38.12
N PRO A 190 22.29 -18.29 39.10
CA PRO A 190 21.35 -17.19 38.93
C PRO A 190 22.08 -15.93 38.45
N PHE A 191 21.55 -15.30 37.40
CA PHE A 191 22.14 -14.09 36.84
C PHE A 191 22.26 -13.00 37.91
N GLY A 192 23.38 -12.28 37.95
CA GLY A 192 23.70 -11.31 39.00
C GLY A 192 22.68 -10.16 39.18
N GLU A 193 22.92 -9.31 40.17
CA GLU A 193 22.00 -8.26 40.65
C GLU A 193 21.75 -7.08 39.69
N SER A 194 22.06 -7.20 38.39
CA SER A 194 22.05 -6.10 37.42
C SER A 194 20.72 -5.35 37.28
N ALA A 195 19.62 -5.84 37.87
CA ALA A 195 18.36 -5.09 38.02
C ALA A 195 17.61 -5.28 39.36
N GLY A 196 18.25 -5.77 40.43
CA GLY A 196 17.63 -5.92 41.75
C GLY A 196 16.46 -6.93 41.86
N ARG A 197 16.10 -7.61 40.76
CA ARG A 197 14.93 -8.50 40.65
C ARG A 197 14.89 -9.66 41.63
N LEU A 198 16.04 -10.23 41.97
CA LEU A 198 16.13 -11.36 42.90
C LEU A 198 15.70 -10.97 44.32
N GLN A 199 15.74 -9.67 44.65
CA GLN A 199 15.34 -9.14 45.96
C GLN A 199 13.82 -8.87 46.07
N ASP A 200 13.12 -8.75 44.92
CA ASP A 200 11.68 -8.44 44.83
C ASP A 200 10.80 -9.68 44.54
N LEU A 201 11.37 -10.89 44.59
CA LEU A 201 10.65 -12.12 44.29
C LEU A 201 9.64 -12.49 45.38
N SER A 202 8.49 -13.00 44.96
CA SER A 202 7.51 -13.56 45.90
C SER A 202 8.01 -14.89 46.46
N ASP A 203 7.64 -15.23 47.70
CA ASP A 203 7.97 -16.54 48.31
C ASP A 203 7.58 -17.72 47.41
N THR A 204 6.50 -17.57 46.63
CA THR A 204 6.03 -18.58 45.67
C THR A 204 6.94 -18.71 44.45
N ASP A 205 7.52 -17.60 43.97
CA ASP A 205 8.47 -17.65 42.87
C ASP A 205 9.81 -18.19 43.36
N VAL A 206 10.30 -17.76 44.53
CA VAL A 206 11.52 -18.31 45.14
C VAL A 206 11.42 -19.83 45.30
N ALA A 207 10.31 -20.34 45.85
CA ALA A 207 10.10 -21.78 46.00
C ALA A 207 10.01 -22.58 44.68
N LYS A 208 9.75 -21.91 43.54
CA LYS A 208 9.77 -22.55 42.22
C LYS A 208 11.13 -22.51 41.56
N LEU A 209 11.93 -21.49 41.88
CA LEU A 209 13.28 -21.32 41.34
C LEU A 209 14.32 -22.13 42.13
N ASP A 210 14.05 -22.40 43.42
CA ASP A 210 14.79 -23.37 44.24
C ASP A 210 14.38 -24.80 43.82
N THR A 211 14.95 -25.25 42.71
CA THR A 211 14.64 -26.54 42.09
C THR A 211 15.32 -27.72 42.80
N ASN A 212 16.40 -27.46 43.55
CA ASN A 212 17.07 -28.48 44.35
C ASN A 212 16.51 -28.60 45.79
N GLY A 213 15.71 -27.62 46.23
CA GLY A 213 14.99 -27.61 47.51
C GLY A 213 15.88 -27.32 48.73
N ASP A 214 17.05 -26.70 48.54
CA ASP A 214 18.00 -26.40 49.61
C ASP A 214 17.74 -25.05 50.31
N GLY A 215 16.73 -24.32 49.84
CA GLY A 215 16.31 -23.01 50.36
C GLY A 215 17.14 -21.84 49.84
N ARG A 216 18.02 -22.05 48.85
CA ARG A 216 18.92 -21.03 48.30
C ARG A 216 18.92 -21.10 46.77
N LEU A 217 18.71 -19.96 46.13
CA LEU A 217 18.87 -19.86 44.68
C LEU A 217 20.37 -19.85 44.32
N THR A 218 20.85 -20.89 43.65
CA THR A 218 22.27 -21.09 43.30
C THR A 218 22.45 -21.66 41.89
N ALA A 219 23.70 -21.79 41.43
CA ALA A 219 24.01 -22.38 40.14
C ALA A 219 23.67 -23.89 40.01
N ALA A 220 23.25 -24.52 41.12
CA ALA A 220 22.72 -25.87 41.13
C ALA A 220 21.24 -25.93 40.72
N ASP A 221 20.56 -24.78 40.60
CA ASP A 221 19.17 -24.70 40.19
C ASP A 221 19.00 -24.68 38.67
N ASP A 222 17.92 -25.28 38.18
CA ASP A 222 17.59 -25.35 36.76
C ASP A 222 17.16 -23.98 36.23
N PRO A 223 17.92 -23.37 35.29
CA PRO A 223 17.64 -22.03 34.77
C PRO A 223 16.43 -21.99 33.81
N TYR A 224 15.87 -23.13 33.42
CA TYR A 224 14.86 -23.23 32.37
C TYR A 224 13.53 -23.82 32.83
N GLY A 225 13.56 -24.99 33.49
CA GLY A 225 12.37 -25.76 33.85
C GLY A 225 11.28 -25.00 34.60
N PRO A 226 11.61 -24.11 35.57
CA PRO A 226 10.61 -23.31 36.27
C PRO A 226 9.75 -22.42 35.36
N TYR A 227 10.21 -22.11 34.15
CA TYR A 227 9.52 -21.26 33.18
C TYR A 227 8.86 -22.05 32.05
N TRP A 228 8.98 -23.39 32.01
CA TRP A 228 8.41 -24.21 30.95
C TRP A 228 6.87 -24.21 31.00
N PRO A 229 6.17 -23.68 29.98
CA PRO A 229 4.72 -23.62 29.97
C PRO A 229 4.07 -24.98 29.62
N GLY A 230 4.83 -25.96 29.16
CA GLY A 230 4.34 -27.28 28.77
C GLY A 230 4.24 -27.46 27.25
N ALA A 231 4.41 -28.71 26.81
CA ALA A 231 4.46 -29.12 25.41
C ALA A 231 3.30 -28.60 24.55
N ALA A 232 2.07 -28.71 25.05
CA ALA A 232 0.86 -28.32 24.33
C ALA A 232 0.71 -26.80 24.10
N SER A 233 1.62 -25.97 24.61
CA SER A 233 1.59 -24.52 24.42
C SER A 233 2.73 -24.00 23.55
N VAL A 234 3.70 -24.85 23.19
CA VAL A 234 4.96 -24.45 22.55
C VAL A 234 5.12 -25.18 21.23
N ASP A 235 5.19 -24.43 20.14
CA ASP A 235 5.40 -24.96 18.79
C ASP A 235 6.89 -24.92 18.42
N TRP A 236 7.59 -23.86 18.84
CA TRP A 236 9.03 -23.67 18.67
C TRP A 236 9.69 -23.39 20.02
N VAL A 237 10.91 -23.89 20.21
CA VAL A 237 11.77 -23.44 21.30
C VAL A 237 12.70 -22.34 20.78
N GLY A 238 13.10 -21.44 21.64
CA GLY A 238 14.06 -20.40 21.30
C GLY A 238 15.17 -20.33 22.33
N LEU A 239 16.31 -19.76 21.95
CA LEU A 239 17.40 -19.52 22.89
C LEU A 239 18.12 -18.24 22.50
N SER A 240 18.24 -17.31 23.44
CA SER A 240 19.05 -16.10 23.24
C SER A 240 20.48 -16.37 23.69
N MET A 241 21.44 -16.23 22.78
CA MET A 241 22.87 -16.40 22.99
C MET A 241 23.64 -15.23 22.38
N PHE A 242 24.17 -14.33 23.22
CA PHE A 242 24.94 -13.17 22.76
C PHE A 242 26.40 -13.24 23.20
N SER A 243 27.31 -12.71 22.37
CA SER A 243 28.69 -12.48 22.77
C SER A 243 28.85 -11.05 23.29
N PHE A 244 29.29 -10.94 24.54
CA PHE A 244 29.51 -9.64 25.20
C PHE A 244 31.00 -9.22 25.21
N GLY A 245 31.89 -9.97 24.56
CA GLY A 245 33.31 -9.62 24.42
C GLY A 245 34.12 -9.63 25.73
N LYS A 246 33.68 -10.37 26.75
CA LYS A 246 34.33 -10.43 28.09
C LYS A 246 35.37 -11.56 28.23
N GLY A 247 35.88 -12.09 27.12
CA GLY A 247 36.97 -13.09 27.10
C GLY A 247 36.58 -14.44 27.68
N LYS A 248 36.77 -14.63 29.00
CA LYS A 248 36.66 -15.93 29.66
C LYS A 248 35.24 -16.23 30.13
N ALA A 249 34.87 -17.52 30.05
CA ALA A 249 33.63 -18.06 30.63
C ALA A 249 33.37 -17.60 32.09
N THR A 250 34.42 -17.55 32.92
CA THR A 250 34.34 -17.16 34.35
C THR A 250 34.05 -15.68 34.58
N GLU A 251 34.16 -14.85 33.55
CA GLU A 251 34.00 -13.39 33.60
C GLU A 251 32.77 -12.92 32.79
N ALA A 252 32.36 -13.71 31.79
CA ALA A 252 31.31 -13.37 30.84
C ALA A 252 29.91 -13.90 31.22
N ALA A 253 29.82 -15.06 31.88
CA ALA A 253 28.56 -15.75 32.15
C ALA A 253 27.82 -15.14 33.35
N GLY A 254 26.85 -14.26 33.11
CA GLY A 254 25.90 -13.78 34.12
C GLY A 254 26.46 -12.94 35.28
N ARG A 255 27.74 -12.57 35.23
CA ARG A 255 28.45 -11.83 36.30
C ARG A 255 28.64 -10.35 35.95
N ASP A 256 28.61 -9.50 36.98
CA ASP A 256 28.85 -8.06 36.87
C ASP A 256 30.36 -7.74 36.74
N VAL A 257 30.98 -8.23 35.67
CA VAL A 257 32.34 -7.87 35.28
C VAL A 257 32.27 -6.79 34.20
N PRO A 258 32.86 -5.59 34.41
CA PRO A 258 32.83 -4.54 33.41
C PRO A 258 33.59 -4.92 32.14
N LEU A 259 32.99 -4.66 30.97
CA LEU A 259 33.72 -4.75 29.71
C LEU A 259 34.81 -3.65 29.64
N THR A 260 36.08 -4.07 29.51
CA THR A 260 37.25 -3.17 29.52
C THR A 260 37.99 -3.10 28.19
N SER A 261 37.85 -4.10 27.31
CA SER A 261 38.44 -4.14 25.97
C SER A 261 37.54 -4.95 25.02
N ASN A 262 37.65 -4.75 23.70
CA ASN A 262 36.98 -5.59 22.72
C ASN A 262 37.80 -6.88 22.52
N GLU A 263 37.22 -8.03 22.80
CA GLU A 263 37.91 -9.34 22.72
C GLU A 263 37.21 -10.27 21.73
N VAL A 264 37.98 -11.10 21.04
CA VAL A 264 37.45 -12.14 20.16
C VAL A 264 36.86 -13.25 21.04
N PRO A 265 35.69 -13.81 20.70
CA PRO A 265 35.11 -14.96 21.43
C PRO A 265 36.08 -16.14 21.52
N GLU A 266 36.01 -16.92 22.60
CA GLU A 266 36.85 -18.11 22.75
C GLU A 266 36.46 -19.18 21.72
N ASP A 267 37.45 -19.93 21.20
CA ASP A 267 37.18 -21.02 20.27
C ASP A 267 36.33 -22.10 20.97
N GLY A 268 35.20 -22.47 20.36
CA GLY A 268 34.27 -23.46 20.91
C GLY A 268 33.31 -22.91 21.97
N GLU A 269 33.27 -21.59 22.17
CA GLU A 269 32.34 -20.94 23.09
C GLU A 269 30.87 -21.24 22.76
N VAL A 270 30.45 -21.15 21.50
CA VAL A 270 29.06 -21.44 21.11
C VAL A 270 28.71 -22.90 21.35
N ALA A 271 29.57 -23.83 20.92
CA ALA A 271 29.38 -25.27 21.15
C ALA A 271 29.32 -25.58 22.67
N GLY A 272 30.23 -25.01 23.45
CA GLY A 272 30.24 -25.16 24.90
C GLY A 272 29.00 -24.58 25.59
N ARG A 273 28.33 -23.57 25.02
CA ARG A 273 27.05 -23.05 25.53
C ARG A 273 25.87 -23.98 25.21
N PHE A 274 25.87 -24.65 24.05
CA PHE A 274 24.89 -25.69 23.73
C PHE A 274 25.08 -26.94 24.60
N ASP A 275 26.34 -27.33 24.83
CA ASP A 275 26.71 -28.44 25.72
C ASP A 275 26.58 -28.09 27.22
N GLU A 276 26.24 -26.84 27.54
CA GLU A 276 26.13 -26.32 28.91
C GLU A 276 27.40 -26.51 29.76
N THR A 277 28.56 -26.45 29.11
CA THR A 277 29.88 -26.55 29.74
C THR A 277 30.58 -25.19 29.87
N TRP A 278 30.21 -24.22 29.03
CA TRP A 278 30.80 -22.88 29.04
C TRP A 278 30.06 -21.96 30.03
N GLY A 279 30.74 -21.58 31.13
CA GLY A 279 30.21 -20.63 32.11
C GLY A 279 29.20 -21.23 33.12
N TYR A 280 28.99 -22.54 33.07
CA TYR A 280 28.19 -23.30 34.05
C TYR A 280 29.08 -23.76 35.21
N GLU A 281 28.65 -23.49 36.45
CA GLU A 281 29.41 -23.92 37.65
C GLU A 281 29.14 -25.39 38.00
N GLN A 282 27.97 -25.91 37.62
CA GLN A 282 27.55 -27.28 37.84
C GLN A 282 26.82 -27.81 36.58
N PRO A 283 26.99 -29.10 36.24
CA PRO A 283 26.24 -29.71 35.14
C PRO A 283 24.76 -29.82 35.49
N GLN A 284 23.88 -29.59 34.51
CA GLN A 284 22.45 -29.80 34.68
C GLN A 284 22.15 -31.29 34.79
N THR A 285 21.35 -31.67 35.80
CA THR A 285 21.09 -33.07 36.14
C THR A 285 20.02 -33.72 35.26
N GLU A 286 19.18 -32.93 34.59
CA GLU A 286 18.08 -33.39 33.75
C GLU A 286 18.42 -33.47 32.24
N GLY A 287 19.67 -33.17 31.86
CA GLY A 287 20.12 -33.05 30.47
C GLY A 287 20.28 -31.59 30.02
N THR A 288 20.84 -31.41 28.83
CA THR A 288 21.01 -30.07 28.21
C THR A 288 19.67 -29.49 27.74
N PHE A 289 19.63 -28.18 27.49
CA PHE A 289 18.44 -27.47 27.00
C PHE A 289 17.85 -28.12 25.73
N THR A 290 18.69 -28.42 24.74
CA THR A 290 18.25 -28.99 23.46
C THR A 290 17.71 -30.41 23.63
N GLU A 291 18.37 -31.25 24.43
CA GLU A 291 17.90 -32.60 24.75
C GLU A 291 16.52 -32.57 25.42
N ARG A 292 16.33 -31.66 26.39
CA ARG A 292 15.12 -31.56 27.20
C ARG A 292 13.93 -30.97 26.46
N PHE A 293 14.14 -29.91 25.67
CA PHE A 293 13.05 -29.10 25.15
C PHE A 293 12.90 -29.14 23.62
N ALA A 294 13.97 -29.45 22.88
CA ALA A 294 13.95 -29.51 21.41
C ALA A 294 13.86 -30.96 20.89
N GLN A 295 14.90 -31.75 21.12
CA GLN A 295 15.13 -33.05 20.45
C GLN A 295 14.08 -34.11 20.83
N GLY A 296 13.65 -34.14 22.10
CA GLY A 296 12.70 -35.15 22.59
C GLY A 296 11.34 -35.15 21.88
N GLU A 297 10.93 -34.02 21.29
CA GLU A 297 9.68 -33.88 20.54
C GLU A 297 9.91 -33.34 19.10
N ASP A 298 11.15 -33.39 18.59
CA ASP A 298 11.56 -32.83 17.30
C ASP A 298 11.06 -31.38 17.08
N ARG A 299 11.12 -30.57 18.13
CA ARG A 299 10.67 -29.18 18.06
C ARG A 299 11.72 -28.33 17.34
N PRO A 300 11.30 -27.51 16.36
CA PRO A 300 12.20 -26.56 15.73
C PRO A 300 12.65 -25.47 16.73
N MET A 301 13.90 -25.06 16.58
CA MET A 301 14.55 -24.08 17.43
C MET A 301 14.89 -22.80 16.67
N LEU A 302 14.60 -21.65 17.30
CA LEU A 302 14.99 -20.31 16.87
C LEU A 302 16.12 -19.78 17.76
N LEU A 303 17.32 -19.65 17.21
CA LEU A 303 18.48 -19.08 17.90
C LEU A 303 18.54 -17.57 17.69
N ASP A 304 18.58 -16.81 18.77
CA ASP A 304 18.69 -15.35 18.74
C ASP A 304 20.06 -14.91 19.23
N THR A 305 20.82 -14.19 18.40
CA THR A 305 22.25 -14.03 18.61
C THR A 305 22.81 -12.71 18.10
N GLY A 306 24.07 -12.44 18.42
CA GLY A 306 24.78 -11.23 18.02
C GLY A 306 26.10 -11.09 18.78
N ALA A 307 27.01 -10.29 18.24
CA ALA A 307 28.29 -9.99 18.88
C ALA A 307 28.43 -8.49 19.14
N LEU A 308 28.59 -8.15 20.41
CA LEU A 308 28.77 -6.79 20.87
C LEU A 308 30.13 -6.25 20.42
N TYR A 309 30.13 -5.03 19.89
CA TYR A 309 31.35 -4.23 19.72
C TYR A 309 31.17 -2.83 20.31
N ASP A 310 32.15 -2.36 21.08
CA ASP A 310 32.14 -1.00 21.63
C ASP A 310 33.25 -0.14 21.01
N HIS A 311 32.85 0.82 20.17
CA HIS A 311 33.77 1.72 19.46
C HIS A 311 34.59 2.64 20.40
N SER A 312 34.20 2.78 21.67
CA SER A 312 34.96 3.55 22.67
C SER A 312 36.09 2.76 23.32
N LEU A 313 36.09 1.43 23.17
CA LEU A 313 37.11 0.55 23.74
C LEU A 313 38.21 0.22 22.72
N ARG A 314 39.38 -0.11 23.24
CA ARG A 314 40.49 -0.67 22.46
C ARG A 314 40.40 -2.20 22.51
N GLY A 315 41.14 -2.89 21.63
CA GLY A 315 41.22 -4.36 21.64
C GLY A 315 41.31 -4.92 20.23
N ALA A 316 40.69 -6.08 20.03
CA ALA A 316 40.50 -6.71 18.73
C ALA A 316 39.73 -5.80 17.76
N ALA A 317 39.99 -5.99 16.46
CA ALA A 317 39.24 -5.31 15.42
C ALA A 317 37.81 -5.84 15.36
N GLU A 318 36.86 -4.96 15.00
CA GLU A 318 35.42 -5.28 14.93
C GLU A 318 35.13 -6.53 14.11
N LEU A 319 35.71 -6.64 12.91
CA LEU A 319 35.56 -7.83 12.06
C LEU A 319 36.01 -9.10 12.79
N SER A 320 37.12 -9.07 13.53
CA SER A 320 37.62 -10.27 14.24
C SER A 320 36.68 -10.71 15.35
N VAL A 321 36.05 -9.76 16.07
CA VAL A 321 35.07 -10.05 17.13
C VAL A 321 33.82 -10.68 16.52
N LYS A 322 33.22 -10.01 15.54
CA LYS A 322 31.96 -10.44 14.92
C LYS A 322 32.14 -11.73 14.11
N GLN A 323 33.21 -11.84 13.33
CA GLN A 323 33.54 -13.05 12.56
C GLN A 323 33.92 -14.24 13.43
N GLY A 324 34.60 -14.00 14.56
CA GLY A 324 34.86 -15.04 15.55
C GLY A 324 33.58 -15.62 16.14
N TRP A 325 32.54 -14.81 16.29
CA TRP A 325 31.24 -15.24 16.79
C TRP A 325 30.40 -15.94 15.72
N TRP A 326 30.10 -15.26 14.60
CA TRP A 326 29.15 -15.81 13.62
C TRP A 326 29.65 -17.10 12.98
N ARG A 327 30.97 -17.32 12.85
CA ARG A 327 31.51 -18.59 12.34
C ARG A 327 31.25 -19.75 13.29
N GLN A 328 31.27 -19.49 14.60
CA GLN A 328 30.91 -20.51 15.58
C GLN A 328 29.40 -20.78 15.57
N VAL A 329 28.56 -19.76 15.35
CA VAL A 329 27.12 -19.94 15.15
C VAL A 329 26.84 -20.78 13.90
N ILE A 330 27.50 -20.47 12.78
CA ILE A 330 27.39 -21.23 11.52
C ILE A 330 27.79 -22.70 11.75
N ALA A 331 28.88 -22.96 12.46
CA ALA A 331 29.30 -24.33 12.79
C ALA A 331 28.27 -25.04 13.68
N ALA A 332 27.75 -24.37 14.71
CA ALA A 332 26.75 -24.95 15.61
C ALA A 332 25.44 -25.31 14.89
N VAL A 333 25.03 -24.55 13.88
CA VAL A 333 23.86 -24.89 13.04
C VAL A 333 24.03 -26.24 12.35
N GLN A 334 25.25 -26.62 11.96
CA GLN A 334 25.52 -27.91 11.31
C GLN A 334 25.45 -29.08 12.30
N ASP A 335 25.85 -28.83 13.55
CA ASP A 335 25.88 -29.85 14.61
C ASP A 335 24.50 -30.01 15.31
N HIS A 336 23.64 -28.99 15.24
CA HIS A 336 22.32 -28.94 15.88
C HIS A 336 21.18 -28.80 14.85
N PRO A 337 20.71 -29.91 14.24
CA PRO A 337 19.66 -29.90 13.22
C PRO A 337 18.29 -29.41 13.73
N GLU A 338 18.09 -29.37 15.04
CA GLU A 338 16.93 -28.73 15.66
C GLU A 338 16.90 -27.21 15.41
N VAL A 339 18.04 -26.55 15.17
CA VAL A 339 18.11 -25.12 14.87
C VAL A 339 17.61 -24.88 13.45
N ARG A 340 16.36 -24.43 13.33
CA ARG A 340 15.69 -24.18 12.04
C ARG A 340 15.54 -22.69 11.72
N GLY A 341 15.90 -21.79 12.65
CA GLY A 341 16.01 -20.36 12.40
C GLY A 341 17.10 -19.70 13.24
N VAL A 342 17.75 -18.68 12.69
CA VAL A 342 18.73 -17.84 13.39
C VAL A 342 18.43 -16.36 13.12
N THR A 343 18.26 -15.58 14.19
CA THR A 343 18.15 -14.10 14.13
C THR A 343 19.42 -13.45 14.66
N PHE A 344 19.98 -12.50 13.91
CA PHE A 344 21.12 -11.68 14.31
C PHE A 344 20.68 -10.27 14.71
N LEU A 345 21.03 -9.85 15.91
CA LEU A 345 20.66 -8.53 16.43
C LEU A 345 21.36 -7.41 15.65
N GLU A 346 20.59 -6.55 14.99
CA GLU A 346 21.07 -5.50 14.10
C GLU A 346 20.66 -4.11 14.60
N THR A 347 21.08 -3.79 15.84
CA THR A 347 20.78 -2.51 16.47
C THR A 347 21.99 -1.92 17.21
N ASN A 348 21.94 -0.60 17.42
CA ASN A 348 22.78 0.07 18.41
C ASN A 348 21.95 0.33 19.66
N ARG A 349 22.33 -0.26 20.79
CA ARG A 349 21.65 -0.01 22.07
C ARG A 349 22.61 0.11 23.23
N ARG A 350 22.13 0.67 24.34
CA ARG A 350 22.94 0.77 25.55
C ARG A 350 22.91 -0.55 26.29
N GLU A 351 24.09 -1.06 26.64
CA GLU A 351 24.23 -2.37 27.27
C GLU A 351 24.75 -2.25 28.70
N PRO A 352 24.01 -2.79 29.70
CA PRO A 352 24.51 -2.87 31.08
C PRO A 352 25.89 -3.53 31.18
N GLU A 353 26.14 -4.59 30.41
CA GLU A 353 27.37 -5.35 30.35
C GLU A 353 28.55 -4.50 29.84
N ALA A 354 28.27 -3.48 29.03
CA ALA A 354 29.21 -2.48 28.58
C ALA A 354 29.20 -1.21 29.47
N GLY A 355 28.75 -1.31 30.73
CA GLY A 355 28.66 -0.16 31.63
C GLY A 355 27.71 0.92 31.10
N ASN A 356 26.61 0.51 30.46
CA ASN A 356 25.59 1.36 29.84
C ASN A 356 26.11 2.23 28.67
N ARG A 357 27.25 1.87 28.08
CA ARG A 357 27.76 2.43 26.82
C ARG A 357 26.96 1.90 25.63
N VAL A 358 27.05 2.62 24.50
CA VAL A 358 26.38 2.20 23.26
C VAL A 358 27.20 1.09 22.63
N ALA A 359 26.60 -0.09 22.55
CA ALA A 359 27.10 -1.26 21.84
C ALA A 359 26.61 -1.26 20.40
N ASP A 360 27.49 -1.66 19.47
CA ASP A 360 27.17 -1.88 18.06
C ASP A 360 27.08 -3.37 17.76
N TRP A 361 25.85 -3.85 17.62
CA TRP A 361 25.56 -5.26 17.32
C TRP A 361 25.51 -5.55 15.82
N ARG A 362 25.51 -4.52 14.95
CA ARG A 362 25.17 -4.64 13.53
C ARG A 362 26.29 -5.27 12.71
N ASP A 363 26.09 -6.44 12.13
CA ASP A 363 27.05 -7.08 11.23
C ASP A 363 27.07 -6.41 9.85
N THR A 364 26.00 -5.67 9.49
CA THR A 364 25.84 -5.06 8.17
C THR A 364 26.18 -3.58 8.07
N ALA A 365 26.56 -2.93 9.18
CA ALA A 365 26.78 -1.47 9.20
C ALA A 365 28.02 -1.04 8.40
N ASP A 366 29.12 -1.81 8.46
CA ASP A 366 30.33 -1.58 7.66
C ASP A 366 30.31 -2.48 6.40
N PRO A 367 30.51 -1.94 5.18
CA PRO A 367 30.46 -2.73 3.95
C PRO A 367 31.47 -3.88 3.88
N GLY A 368 32.64 -3.74 4.52
CA GLY A 368 33.66 -4.79 4.56
C GLY A 368 33.26 -5.95 5.49
N ILE A 369 32.65 -5.62 6.62
CA ILE A 369 32.09 -6.61 7.56
C ILE A 369 30.87 -7.30 6.93
N ALA A 370 29.93 -6.53 6.35
CA ALA A 370 28.75 -7.06 5.67
C ALA A 370 29.11 -8.04 4.55
N GLY A 371 30.10 -7.70 3.72
CA GLY A 371 30.60 -8.57 2.66
C GLY A 371 31.25 -9.86 3.19
N SER A 372 31.97 -9.77 4.31
CA SER A 372 32.57 -10.94 4.96
C SER A 372 31.52 -11.86 5.58
N PHE A 373 30.52 -11.27 6.24
CA PHE A 373 29.41 -12.00 6.84
C PHE A 373 28.60 -12.75 5.78
N ARG A 374 28.21 -12.07 4.70
CA ARG A 374 27.56 -12.70 3.54
C ARG A 374 28.38 -13.86 2.97
N THR A 375 29.68 -13.64 2.78
CA THR A 375 30.57 -14.66 2.20
C THR A 375 30.60 -15.92 3.07
N ASP A 376 30.71 -15.77 4.38
CA ASP A 376 30.73 -16.92 5.30
C ASP A 376 29.37 -17.65 5.33
N LEU A 377 28.24 -16.92 5.31
CA LEU A 377 26.89 -17.52 5.23
C LEU A 377 26.67 -18.29 3.91
N GLU A 378 27.05 -17.70 2.77
CA GLU A 378 26.92 -18.34 1.45
C GLU A 378 27.83 -19.57 1.32
N GLN A 379 29.02 -19.56 1.94
CA GLN A 379 29.95 -20.69 1.94
C GLN A 379 29.46 -21.86 2.78
N ALA A 380 28.73 -21.61 3.87
CA ALA A 380 28.15 -22.65 4.70
C ALA A 380 27.10 -23.47 3.92
N GLY A 381 26.23 -22.78 3.17
CA GLY A 381 25.20 -23.42 2.34
C GLY A 381 23.95 -23.90 3.09
N ASP A 382 23.94 -23.80 4.42
CA ASP A 382 22.83 -24.25 5.28
C ASP A 382 21.69 -23.22 5.39
N PHE A 383 21.99 -21.93 5.12
CA PHE A 383 21.03 -20.83 5.28
C PHE A 383 20.19 -20.57 4.04
N VAL A 384 18.89 -20.29 4.26
CA VAL A 384 17.96 -19.91 3.21
C VAL A 384 17.97 -18.39 3.01
N PHE A 385 18.21 -17.95 1.78
CA PHE A 385 18.02 -16.56 1.34
C PHE A 385 16.83 -16.46 0.40
N GLY A 386 16.18 -15.29 0.39
CA GLY A 386 15.10 -14.99 -0.53
C GLY A 386 13.79 -15.69 -0.19
N PRO A 387 12.71 -15.36 -0.93
CA PRO A 387 11.36 -15.48 -0.41
C PRO A 387 11.03 -16.92 -0.01
N VAL A 388 10.61 -17.06 1.24
CA VAL A 388 10.08 -18.30 1.83
C VAL A 388 8.56 -18.27 1.93
N THR A 389 7.95 -17.10 1.75
CA THR A 389 6.50 -16.88 1.58
C THR A 389 6.20 -16.19 0.25
N GLU A 390 4.92 -16.08 -0.13
CA GLU A 390 4.51 -15.35 -1.32
C GLU A 390 4.92 -13.86 -1.19
N ARG A 391 5.61 -13.33 -2.22
CA ARG A 391 6.00 -11.92 -2.24
C ARG A 391 4.84 -11.04 -2.63
N VAL A 392 4.65 -9.97 -1.88
CA VAL A 392 3.70 -8.90 -2.22
C VAL A 392 4.46 -7.71 -2.79
N THR A 393 4.47 -7.59 -4.12
CA THR A 393 5.29 -6.62 -4.83
C THR A 393 4.60 -5.26 -5.01
N GLN A 394 5.41 -4.22 -5.21
CA GLN A 394 4.92 -2.88 -5.56
C GLN A 394 4.13 -2.86 -6.88
N GLN A 395 4.52 -3.68 -7.86
CA GLN A 395 3.82 -3.76 -9.14
C GLN A 395 2.42 -4.35 -8.97
N GLU A 396 2.27 -5.36 -8.10
CA GLU A 396 0.97 -5.89 -7.69
C GLU A 396 0.16 -4.83 -6.95
N GLY A 397 0.78 -4.02 -6.07
CA GLY A 397 0.09 -2.90 -5.43
C GLY A 397 -0.42 -1.86 -6.42
N ALA A 398 0.39 -1.47 -7.40
CA ALA A 398 -0.03 -0.55 -8.45
C ALA A 398 -1.14 -1.16 -9.35
N ALA A 399 -1.07 -2.46 -9.63
CA ALA A 399 -2.10 -3.20 -10.36
C ALA A 399 -3.39 -3.35 -9.56
N ALA A 400 -3.30 -3.58 -8.25
CA ALA A 400 -4.42 -3.74 -7.34
C ALA A 400 -5.27 -2.48 -7.26
N ILE A 401 -4.72 -1.28 -7.50
CA ILE A 401 -5.52 -0.04 -7.60
C ILE A 401 -6.55 -0.12 -8.75
N SER A 402 -6.27 -0.92 -9.78
CA SER A 402 -7.13 -1.12 -10.93
C SER A 402 -8.22 -2.15 -10.63
N GLN A 403 -9.31 -1.71 -9.98
CA GLN A 403 -10.39 -2.59 -9.50
C GLN A 403 -11.74 -2.35 -10.16
N GLN A 404 -12.53 -3.43 -10.29
CA GLN A 404 -13.95 -3.33 -10.65
C GLN A 404 -14.78 -3.08 -9.39
N TYR A 405 -15.45 -1.93 -9.30
CA TYR A 405 -16.31 -1.66 -8.15
C TYR A 405 -17.55 -2.59 -8.09
N GLU A 406 -17.98 -3.21 -9.21
CA GLU A 406 -19.02 -4.25 -9.19
C GLU A 406 -18.80 -5.24 -10.35
N THR A 407 -18.81 -6.54 -10.04
CA THR A 407 -18.79 -7.65 -11.00
C THR A 407 -20.19 -8.28 -11.07
N GLY A 408 -21.08 -7.76 -11.93
CA GLY A 408 -22.46 -8.27 -12.04
C GLY A 408 -23.32 -7.57 -13.09
N GLY A 409 -24.27 -8.31 -13.68
CA GLY A 409 -24.99 -8.04 -14.93
C GLY A 409 -25.89 -6.80 -15.07
N ASP A 410 -25.83 -5.82 -14.16
CA ASP A 410 -26.64 -4.59 -14.21
C ASP A 410 -25.85 -3.35 -14.69
N GLN A 411 -24.52 -3.39 -14.71
CA GLN A 411 -23.72 -2.23 -15.17
C GLN A 411 -23.93 -1.90 -16.64
N MET A 412 -23.98 -2.93 -17.49
CA MET A 412 -24.25 -2.73 -18.91
C MET A 412 -25.67 -2.19 -19.16
N ALA A 413 -26.65 -2.60 -18.34
CA ALA A 413 -28.01 -2.07 -18.41
C ALA A 413 -28.02 -0.58 -18.06
N TRP A 414 -27.24 -0.18 -17.05
CA TRP A 414 -27.09 1.21 -16.69
C TRP A 414 -26.42 2.04 -17.80
N ILE A 415 -25.38 1.52 -18.45
CA ILE A 415 -24.75 2.13 -19.63
C ILE A 415 -25.78 2.38 -20.74
N VAL A 416 -26.58 1.35 -21.05
CA VAL A 416 -27.65 1.40 -22.07
C VAL A 416 -28.66 2.49 -21.74
N TRP A 417 -29.16 2.54 -20.50
CA TRP A 417 -30.16 3.52 -20.08
C TRP A 417 -29.62 4.95 -20.00
N CYS A 418 -28.36 5.13 -19.59
CA CYS A 418 -27.68 6.41 -19.68
C CYS A 418 -27.54 6.87 -21.14
N ALA A 419 -27.10 5.99 -22.04
CA ALA A 419 -26.98 6.31 -23.46
C ALA A 419 -28.34 6.69 -24.08
N PHE A 420 -29.40 5.94 -23.74
CA PHE A 420 -30.77 6.25 -24.16
C PHE A 420 -31.24 7.60 -23.62
N GLY A 421 -31.08 7.86 -22.32
CA GLY A 421 -31.47 9.13 -21.69
C GLY A 421 -30.72 10.32 -22.29
N LEU A 422 -29.42 10.17 -22.55
CA LEU A 422 -28.58 11.19 -23.19
C LEU A 422 -29.00 11.42 -24.64
N ALA A 423 -29.31 10.38 -25.42
CA ALA A 423 -29.83 10.52 -26.78
C ALA A 423 -31.20 11.21 -26.81
N ALA A 424 -32.09 10.89 -25.87
CA ALA A 424 -33.37 11.59 -25.72
C ALA A 424 -33.18 13.07 -25.38
N ALA A 425 -32.27 13.38 -24.44
CA ALA A 425 -31.92 14.76 -24.10
C ALA A 425 -31.28 15.51 -25.29
N PHE A 426 -30.47 14.83 -26.10
CA PHE A 426 -29.92 15.37 -27.34
C PHE A 426 -31.02 15.73 -28.35
N LEU A 427 -31.98 14.84 -28.60
CA LEU A 427 -33.11 15.10 -29.49
C LEU A 427 -33.98 16.25 -28.97
N LEU A 428 -34.25 16.27 -27.66
CA LEU A 428 -34.96 17.36 -26.99
C LEU A 428 -34.21 18.69 -27.14
N SER A 429 -32.88 18.70 -27.06
CA SER A 429 -32.06 19.89 -27.29
C SER A 429 -32.26 20.44 -28.71
N GLY A 430 -32.47 19.58 -29.70
CA GLY A 430 -32.80 19.98 -31.07
C GLY A 430 -34.14 20.72 -31.17
N LEU A 431 -35.16 20.21 -30.47
CA LEU A 431 -36.50 20.83 -30.40
C LEU A 431 -36.46 22.16 -29.63
N VAL A 432 -35.90 22.14 -28.41
CA VAL A 432 -35.81 23.31 -27.53
C VAL A 432 -34.94 24.39 -28.16
N GLY A 433 -33.84 24.02 -28.82
CA GLY A 433 -32.97 24.96 -29.51
C GLY A 433 -33.65 25.73 -30.65
N ARG A 434 -34.78 25.23 -31.16
CA ARG A 434 -35.66 25.94 -32.11
C ARG A 434 -36.69 26.80 -31.38
N LEU A 435 -37.29 26.30 -30.30
CA LEU A 435 -38.39 26.97 -29.57
C LEU A 435 -37.91 28.08 -28.62
N LEU A 436 -36.72 27.94 -28.03
CA LEU A 436 -36.16 28.85 -27.02
C LEU A 436 -34.72 29.29 -27.37
N PRO A 437 -34.51 30.09 -28.43
CA PRO A 437 -33.17 30.52 -28.84
C PRO A 437 -32.41 31.33 -27.77
N SER A 438 -33.13 32.01 -26.88
CA SER A 438 -32.57 32.85 -25.81
C SER A 438 -31.85 32.05 -24.71
N TRP A 439 -31.98 30.72 -24.69
CA TRP A 439 -31.28 29.85 -23.75
C TRP A 439 -29.88 29.46 -24.22
N ARG A 440 -29.58 29.67 -25.51
CA ARG A 440 -28.35 29.20 -26.15
C ARG A 440 -27.11 29.93 -25.64
N TYR A 441 -25.97 29.29 -25.82
CA TYR A 441 -24.66 29.87 -25.53
C TYR A 441 -24.40 31.13 -26.39
N PRO A 442 -24.03 32.29 -25.80
CA PRO A 442 -23.97 33.57 -26.53
C PRO A 442 -22.87 33.69 -27.59
N ASP A 443 -21.74 32.99 -27.40
CA ASP A 443 -20.51 33.19 -28.18
C ASP A 443 -20.03 31.91 -28.89
N ASP A 444 -20.97 31.14 -29.46
CA ASP A 444 -20.63 29.90 -30.16
C ASP A 444 -19.82 30.19 -31.44
N GLY A 445 -18.49 29.99 -31.37
CA GLY A 445 -17.57 30.17 -32.51
C GLY A 445 -16.67 31.42 -32.47
N LYS A 446 -16.81 32.32 -31.49
CA LYS A 446 -15.91 33.49 -31.34
C LYS A 446 -14.59 33.12 -30.66
N PRO A 447 -13.46 33.83 -30.95
CA PRO A 447 -12.21 33.65 -30.21
C PRO A 447 -12.35 34.14 -28.76
N GLY A 448 -12.45 33.21 -27.82
CA GLY A 448 -12.59 33.48 -26.39
C GLY A 448 -12.53 32.18 -25.56
N ARG A 449 -12.50 32.31 -24.22
CA ARG A 449 -12.55 31.16 -23.30
C ARG A 449 -13.96 30.55 -23.32
N ASP A 450 -14.06 29.26 -23.66
CA ASP A 450 -15.35 28.54 -23.69
C ASP A 450 -15.73 28.06 -22.28
N LEU A 451 -16.72 28.70 -21.66
CA LEU A 451 -17.14 28.39 -20.30
C LEU A 451 -17.84 27.04 -20.19
N ARG A 452 -18.31 26.45 -21.30
CA ARG A 452 -18.86 25.08 -21.30
C ARG A 452 -17.79 24.06 -20.94
N LEU A 453 -16.57 24.25 -21.46
CA LEU A 453 -15.44 23.39 -21.15
C LEU A 453 -15.02 23.54 -19.69
N ASP A 454 -15.01 24.77 -19.15
CA ASP A 454 -14.73 24.98 -17.72
C ASP A 454 -15.81 24.35 -16.83
N LEU A 455 -17.10 24.55 -17.14
CA LEU A 455 -18.21 23.95 -16.39
C LEU A 455 -18.10 22.43 -16.37
N PHE A 456 -17.78 21.83 -17.52
CA PHE A 456 -17.68 20.39 -17.66
C PHE A 456 -16.43 19.81 -16.97
N ARG A 457 -15.28 20.50 -17.06
CA ARG A 457 -14.10 20.17 -16.24
C ARG A 457 -14.41 20.24 -14.74
N GLY A 458 -15.23 21.22 -14.34
CA GLY A 458 -15.69 21.38 -12.96
C GLY A 458 -16.53 20.22 -12.45
N PHE A 459 -17.45 19.71 -13.29
CA PHE A 459 -18.21 18.49 -13.01
C PHE A 459 -17.28 17.29 -12.80
N ILE A 460 -16.37 17.07 -13.76
CA ILE A 460 -15.47 15.91 -13.75
C ILE A 460 -14.57 15.91 -12.52
N ILE A 461 -13.92 17.04 -12.22
CA ILE A 461 -13.03 17.09 -11.06
C ILE A 461 -13.80 16.94 -9.74
N LEU A 462 -15.06 17.38 -9.68
CA LEU A 462 -15.90 17.18 -8.51
C LEU A 462 -16.26 15.70 -8.33
N ALA A 463 -16.60 15.02 -9.42
CA ALA A 463 -16.85 13.58 -9.41
C ALA A 463 -15.61 12.82 -8.94
N VAL A 464 -14.43 13.18 -9.46
CA VAL A 464 -13.14 12.63 -9.02
C VAL A 464 -12.91 12.86 -7.52
N VAL A 465 -13.11 14.07 -7.01
CA VAL A 465 -12.95 14.35 -5.58
C VAL A 465 -13.89 13.50 -4.72
N ILE A 466 -15.15 13.36 -5.13
CA ILE A 466 -16.16 12.56 -4.42
C ILE A 466 -15.78 11.08 -4.42
N THR A 467 -15.33 10.52 -5.55
CA THR A 467 -14.97 9.10 -5.62
C THR A 467 -13.69 8.76 -4.86
N HIS A 468 -12.74 9.70 -4.78
CA HIS A 468 -11.48 9.50 -4.04
C HIS A 468 -11.61 9.72 -2.53
N ILE A 469 -12.68 10.38 -2.09
CA ILE A 469 -13.02 10.50 -0.67
C ILE A 469 -14.00 9.37 -0.38
N GLU A 470 -13.47 8.22 0.03
CA GLU A 470 -14.19 6.94 0.16
C GLU A 470 -15.21 6.92 1.32
N ILE A 471 -16.19 7.82 1.27
CA ILE A 471 -17.27 7.92 2.25
C ILE A 471 -18.61 7.61 1.58
N GLY A 472 -19.51 6.95 2.31
CA GLY A 472 -20.81 6.52 1.81
C GLY A 472 -21.79 7.67 1.67
N GLY A 473 -22.71 7.60 0.70
CA GLY A 473 -23.83 8.54 0.62
C GLY A 473 -24.30 8.85 -0.79
N PRO A 474 -25.29 9.77 -0.92
CA PRO A 474 -25.93 10.07 -2.20
C PRO A 474 -24.95 10.58 -3.27
N TYR A 475 -23.95 11.37 -2.89
CA TYR A 475 -22.97 11.87 -3.87
C TYR A 475 -22.08 10.76 -4.43
N SER A 476 -21.59 9.85 -3.58
CA SER A 476 -20.77 8.71 -4.00
C SER A 476 -21.58 7.76 -4.88
N TYR A 477 -22.82 7.43 -4.48
CA TYR A 477 -23.73 6.64 -5.31
C TYR A 477 -23.98 7.30 -6.67
N ILE A 478 -24.34 8.58 -6.69
CA ILE A 478 -24.56 9.31 -7.94
C ILE A 478 -23.28 9.34 -8.78
N THR A 479 -22.11 9.61 -8.22
CA THR A 479 -20.89 9.77 -9.05
C THR A 479 -20.37 8.44 -9.60
N LEU A 480 -20.49 7.34 -8.83
CA LEU A 480 -20.11 5.99 -9.26
C LEU A 480 -21.06 5.42 -10.34
N HIS A 481 -22.32 5.86 -10.37
CA HIS A 481 -23.30 5.42 -11.36
C HIS A 481 -23.53 6.45 -12.48
N ALA A 482 -23.67 7.75 -12.23
CA ALA A 482 -24.24 8.76 -13.15
C ALA A 482 -23.50 9.00 -14.48
N THR A 483 -22.35 8.39 -14.73
CA THR A 483 -21.55 8.62 -15.95
C THR A 483 -21.59 7.47 -16.97
N GLY A 484 -22.40 6.43 -16.76
CA GLY A 484 -22.55 5.34 -17.72
C GLY A 484 -21.26 4.51 -17.80
N ALA A 485 -20.64 4.36 -18.98
CA ALA A 485 -19.42 3.56 -19.15
C ALA A 485 -18.11 4.37 -19.06
N ILE A 486 -18.21 5.70 -18.93
CA ILE A 486 -17.05 6.59 -18.93
C ILE A 486 -16.76 6.99 -17.48
N THR A 487 -15.52 6.85 -17.05
CA THR A 487 -15.05 7.37 -15.76
C THR A 487 -14.67 8.85 -15.89
N GLY A 488 -14.55 9.55 -14.75
CA GLY A 488 -14.07 10.94 -14.75
C GLY A 488 -12.70 11.11 -15.41
N ALA A 489 -11.84 10.08 -15.38
CA ALA A 489 -10.46 10.15 -15.86
C ALA A 489 -10.35 10.34 -17.38
N GLU A 490 -11.05 9.55 -18.18
CA GLU A 490 -10.98 9.63 -19.66
C GLU A 490 -11.37 11.01 -20.16
N MET A 491 -12.44 11.53 -19.57
CA MET A 491 -12.98 12.83 -19.94
C MET A 491 -12.07 13.97 -19.51
N PHE A 492 -11.41 13.82 -18.37
CA PHE A 492 -10.39 14.75 -17.93
C PHE A 492 -9.17 14.77 -18.87
N VAL A 493 -8.69 13.61 -19.32
CA VAL A 493 -7.58 13.48 -20.29
C VAL A 493 -7.98 14.06 -21.65
N PHE A 494 -9.16 13.73 -22.16
CA PHE A 494 -9.71 14.23 -23.41
C PHE A 494 -9.80 15.76 -23.44
N LEU A 495 -10.43 16.35 -22.41
CA LEU A 495 -10.61 17.81 -22.32
C LEU A 495 -9.27 18.52 -22.14
N SER A 496 -8.33 17.92 -21.41
CA SER A 496 -6.98 18.47 -21.26
C SER A 496 -6.28 18.56 -22.62
N GLY A 497 -6.32 17.49 -23.42
CA GLY A 497 -5.85 17.49 -24.80
C GLY A 497 -6.56 18.55 -25.65
N MET A 498 -7.89 18.63 -25.57
CA MET A 498 -8.68 19.61 -26.34
C MET A 498 -8.33 21.06 -26.02
N VAL A 499 -8.26 21.41 -24.72
CA VAL A 499 -7.90 22.78 -24.29
C VAL A 499 -6.49 23.14 -24.74
N LEU A 500 -5.54 22.20 -24.66
CA LEU A 500 -4.17 22.40 -25.12
C LEU A 500 -4.11 22.58 -26.65
N GLY A 501 -4.78 21.71 -27.41
CA GLY A 501 -4.87 21.80 -28.87
C GLY A 501 -5.49 23.11 -29.36
N MET A 502 -6.45 23.65 -28.59
CA MET A 502 -7.06 24.97 -28.85
C MET A 502 -6.13 26.14 -28.55
N THR A 503 -5.39 26.08 -27.43
CA THR A 503 -4.66 27.25 -26.90
C THR A 503 -3.24 27.36 -27.44
N TYR A 504 -2.58 26.23 -27.70
CA TYR A 504 -1.20 26.17 -28.18
C TYR A 504 -0.98 26.91 -29.52
N PRO A 505 -1.88 26.83 -30.53
CA PRO A 505 -1.73 27.58 -31.77
C PRO A 505 -1.73 29.10 -31.59
N PHE A 506 -2.48 29.62 -30.60
CA PHE A 506 -2.44 31.05 -30.26
C PHE A 506 -1.10 31.44 -29.64
N ALA A 507 -0.51 30.58 -28.82
CA ALA A 507 0.83 30.80 -28.27
C ALA A 507 1.89 30.83 -29.37
N ILE A 508 1.84 29.90 -30.34
CA ILE A 508 2.73 29.89 -31.50
C ILE A 508 2.59 31.20 -32.30
N LYS A 509 1.36 31.63 -32.60
CA LYS A 509 1.10 32.86 -33.36
C LYS A 509 1.62 34.11 -32.65
N LYS A 510 1.55 34.14 -31.31
CA LYS A 510 1.94 35.31 -30.51
C LYS A 510 3.43 35.37 -30.18
N PHE A 511 4.07 34.22 -29.93
CA PHE A 511 5.42 34.16 -29.36
C PHE A 511 6.41 33.33 -30.18
N GLY A 512 5.96 32.66 -31.25
CA GLY A 512 6.78 31.73 -32.02
C GLY A 512 6.74 30.30 -31.48
N GLU A 513 7.18 29.36 -32.32
CA GLU A 513 7.06 27.92 -32.09
C GLU A 513 7.94 27.43 -30.94
N TRP A 514 9.20 27.88 -30.90
CA TRP A 514 10.14 27.51 -29.83
C TRP A 514 9.69 28.02 -28.45
N VAL A 515 9.23 29.27 -28.37
CA VAL A 515 8.78 29.85 -27.09
C VAL A 515 7.50 29.16 -26.59
N ALA A 516 6.59 28.80 -27.49
CA ALA A 516 5.42 27.99 -27.15
C ALA A 516 5.82 26.59 -26.63
N ALA A 517 6.80 25.94 -27.25
CA ALA A 517 7.34 24.64 -26.82
C ALA A 517 7.97 24.72 -25.43
N VAL A 518 8.84 25.71 -25.19
CA VAL A 518 9.43 25.98 -23.87
C VAL A 518 8.34 26.25 -22.83
N GLY A 519 7.26 26.95 -23.19
CA GLY A 519 6.10 27.17 -22.33
C GLY A 519 5.40 25.86 -21.93
N ALA A 520 5.20 24.95 -22.88
CA ALA A 520 4.63 23.63 -22.60
C ALA A 520 5.55 22.77 -21.73
N TRP A 521 6.86 22.72 -22.01
CA TRP A 521 7.81 21.98 -21.16
C TRP A 521 7.93 22.56 -19.76
N LYS A 522 7.86 23.89 -19.59
CA LYS A 522 7.78 24.51 -18.26
C LYS A 522 6.54 24.07 -17.49
N ARG A 523 5.41 23.88 -18.19
CA ARG A 523 4.18 23.35 -17.59
C ARG A 523 4.33 21.88 -17.20
N ALA A 524 4.88 21.04 -18.08
CA ALA A 524 5.17 19.63 -17.79
C ALA A 524 6.12 19.50 -16.58
N ARG A 525 7.21 20.28 -16.56
CA ARG A 525 8.13 20.37 -15.42
C ARG A 525 7.41 20.80 -14.14
N LYS A 526 6.51 21.77 -14.21
CA LYS A 526 5.74 22.21 -13.03
C LYS A 526 4.84 21.09 -12.50
N GLN A 527 4.17 20.34 -13.38
CA GLN A 527 3.35 19.18 -12.97
C GLN A 527 4.21 18.11 -12.31
N TYR A 528 5.37 17.80 -12.89
CA TYR A 528 6.32 16.84 -12.33
C TYR A 528 6.81 17.25 -10.94
N LEU A 529 7.30 18.50 -10.80
CA LEU A 529 7.78 19.01 -9.50
C LEU A 529 6.67 19.07 -8.45
N VAL A 530 5.44 19.41 -8.83
CA VAL A 530 4.29 19.38 -7.90
C VAL A 530 3.98 17.96 -7.47
N THR A 531 4.11 16.98 -8.37
CA THR A 531 3.92 15.55 -8.03
C THR A 531 4.95 15.09 -7.01
N LEU A 532 6.24 15.33 -7.28
CA LEU A 532 7.31 15.03 -6.34
C LEU A 532 7.10 15.73 -4.99
N ALA A 533 6.69 16.99 -5.00
CA ALA A 533 6.41 17.72 -3.76
C ALA A 533 5.23 17.14 -2.98
N VAL A 534 4.16 16.71 -3.65
CA VAL A 534 3.01 16.05 -2.98
C VAL A 534 3.45 14.73 -2.36
N ILE A 535 4.24 13.92 -3.08
CA ILE A 535 4.79 12.66 -2.56
C ILE A 535 5.62 12.92 -1.30
N LEU A 536 6.56 13.87 -1.34
CA LEU A 536 7.39 14.22 -0.18
C LEU A 536 6.58 14.80 0.99
N VAL A 537 5.56 15.60 0.71
CA VAL A 537 4.70 16.15 1.77
C VAL A 537 3.87 15.06 2.42
N VAL A 538 3.28 14.15 1.64
CA VAL A 538 2.54 13.01 2.20
C VAL A 538 3.46 12.10 3.01
N PHE A 539 4.66 11.82 2.50
CA PHE A 539 5.69 11.10 3.25
C PHE A 539 6.08 11.83 4.54
N ALA A 540 6.31 13.14 4.51
CA ALA A 540 6.59 13.90 5.73
C ALA A 540 5.42 13.89 6.73
N LEU A 541 4.19 13.82 6.24
CA LEU A 541 2.99 13.72 7.08
C LEU A 541 2.83 12.32 7.72
N SER A 542 3.49 11.28 7.22
CA SER A 542 3.42 9.94 7.83
C SER A 542 4.08 9.88 9.20
N PHE A 543 5.01 10.80 9.47
CA PHE A 543 5.62 10.98 10.80
C PHE A 543 4.71 11.66 11.81
N VAL A 544 3.49 12.08 11.42
CA VAL A 544 2.54 12.76 12.31
C VAL A 544 1.56 11.74 12.90
N PRO A 545 1.65 11.41 14.20
CA PRO A 545 1.01 10.22 14.78
C PRO A 545 -0.53 10.24 14.81
N PHE A 546 -1.14 11.42 14.67
CA PHE A 546 -2.61 11.53 14.62
C PHE A 546 -3.18 11.50 13.19
N LEU A 547 -2.33 11.45 12.16
CA LEU A 547 -2.76 11.35 10.77
C LEU A 547 -2.74 9.88 10.30
N ASN A 548 -3.84 9.44 9.70
CA ASN A 548 -3.94 8.12 9.09
C ASN A 548 -3.44 8.20 7.63
N THR A 549 -2.13 8.26 7.45
CA THR A 549 -1.53 8.36 6.11
C THR A 549 -1.68 7.08 5.29
N ASP A 550 -1.74 5.92 5.95
CA ASP A 550 -1.99 4.61 5.33
C ASP A 550 -3.21 4.61 4.40
N ALA A 551 -4.25 5.38 4.71
CA ALA A 551 -5.45 5.51 3.87
C ALA A 551 -5.18 6.04 2.45
N ILE A 552 -4.05 6.73 2.24
CA ILE A 552 -3.63 7.26 0.93
C ILE A 552 -2.27 6.72 0.47
N THR A 553 -1.43 6.19 1.37
CA THR A 553 -0.12 5.61 1.06
C THR A 553 -0.15 4.10 0.92
N THR A 554 -1.26 3.45 1.23
CA THR A 554 -1.48 2.01 0.97
C THR A 554 -2.76 1.79 0.18
N PHE A 555 -2.94 0.58 -0.35
CA PHE A 555 -4.16 0.18 -1.03
C PHE A 555 -4.61 -1.20 -0.55
N THR A 556 -5.87 -1.31 -0.12
CA THR A 556 -6.48 -2.57 0.28
C THR A 556 -7.27 -3.15 -0.90
N ASP A 557 -6.93 -4.36 -1.32
CA ASP A 557 -7.62 -5.04 -2.42
C ASP A 557 -9.04 -5.43 -2.02
N ARG A 558 -10.03 -5.21 -2.89
CA ARG A 558 -11.43 -5.60 -2.69
C ARG A 558 -11.80 -6.94 -3.32
N GLY A 559 -10.83 -7.69 -3.86
CA GLY A 559 -11.05 -8.97 -4.52
C GLY A 559 -11.57 -8.87 -5.96
N THR A 560 -11.62 -7.65 -6.53
CA THR A 560 -12.21 -7.36 -7.84
C THR A 560 -11.20 -6.88 -8.87
N GLY A 561 -9.91 -6.90 -8.52
CA GLY A 561 -8.79 -6.65 -9.42
C GLY A 561 -8.22 -7.94 -10.03
N THR A 562 -6.99 -7.88 -10.54
CA THR A 562 -6.30 -9.02 -11.17
C THR A 562 -6.03 -10.18 -10.22
N GLY A 563 -5.93 -9.93 -8.91
CA GLY A 563 -5.76 -10.96 -7.88
C GLY A 563 -7.04 -11.74 -7.55
N GLY A 564 -8.20 -11.30 -8.03
CA GLY A 564 -9.50 -11.92 -7.74
C GLY A 564 -9.82 -12.02 -6.25
N VAL A 565 -10.81 -12.83 -5.89
CA VAL A 565 -11.29 -12.99 -4.50
C VAL A 565 -10.18 -13.45 -3.55
N GLY A 566 -9.17 -14.17 -4.04
CA GLY A 566 -8.04 -14.62 -3.22
C GLY A 566 -7.16 -13.47 -2.70
N ALA A 567 -7.16 -12.32 -3.37
CA ALA A 567 -6.44 -11.14 -2.90
C ALA A 567 -7.29 -10.24 -1.98
N GLU A 568 -8.58 -10.53 -1.77
CA GLU A 568 -9.47 -9.67 -0.99
C GLU A 568 -8.93 -9.41 0.43
N GLY A 569 -8.82 -8.14 0.79
CA GLY A 569 -8.29 -7.69 2.07
C GLY A 569 -6.77 -7.47 2.10
N ARG A 570 -6.00 -7.99 1.13
CA ARG A 570 -4.54 -7.78 1.02
C ARG A 570 -4.21 -6.29 0.94
N VAL A 571 -3.24 -5.82 1.72
CA VAL A 571 -2.85 -4.40 1.77
C VAL A 571 -1.47 -4.19 1.16
N TYR A 572 -1.41 -3.37 0.13
CA TYR A 572 -0.17 -3.05 -0.58
C TYR A 572 0.39 -1.70 -0.14
N ASP A 573 1.72 -1.63 0.07
CA ASP A 573 2.42 -0.37 0.27
C ASP A 573 2.66 0.34 -1.07
N LEU A 574 2.28 1.61 -1.15
CA LEU A 574 2.48 2.48 -2.31
C LEU A 574 3.63 3.48 -2.13
N TYR A 575 4.26 3.47 -0.95
CA TYR A 575 5.47 4.20 -0.60
C TYR A 575 6.62 3.25 -0.22
N PRO A 576 6.86 2.17 -0.99
CA PRO A 576 7.95 1.27 -0.67
C PRO A 576 9.25 2.04 -0.69
N ASN A 577 10.15 1.72 0.22
CA ASN A 577 11.45 2.38 0.34
C ASN A 577 11.42 3.89 0.60
N ALA A 578 10.26 4.51 0.89
CA ALA A 578 10.23 5.95 1.13
C ALA A 578 11.11 6.34 2.33
N MET A 579 11.20 5.49 3.35
CA MET A 579 12.12 5.67 4.48
C MET A 579 13.59 5.72 4.05
N GLN A 580 13.98 5.00 3.00
CA GLN A 580 15.35 5.01 2.49
C GLN A 580 15.76 6.36 1.87
N LEU A 581 14.79 7.23 1.54
CA LEU A 581 15.10 8.60 1.13
C LEU A 581 15.76 9.42 2.26
N LEU A 582 15.63 9.00 3.52
CA LEU A 582 16.25 9.64 4.68
C LEU A 582 17.63 9.06 5.03
N ALA A 583 18.01 7.92 4.47
CA ALA A 583 19.33 7.34 4.68
C ALA A 583 20.44 8.28 4.16
N TYR A 584 21.64 8.21 4.72
CA TYR A 584 22.77 9.03 4.28
C TYR A 584 24.01 8.19 3.92
N PRO A 585 24.44 8.18 2.64
CA PRO A 585 23.74 8.74 1.47
C PRO A 585 22.46 7.94 1.14
N PRO A 586 21.40 8.58 0.59
CA PRO A 586 20.22 7.83 0.18
C PRO A 586 20.58 6.87 -0.95
N PRO A 587 20.16 5.59 -0.90
CA PRO A 587 20.51 4.63 -1.92
C PRO A 587 19.86 4.99 -3.26
N TRP A 588 20.55 4.68 -4.36
CA TRP A 588 20.12 5.09 -5.70
C TRP A 588 18.77 4.52 -6.12
N PHE A 589 18.43 3.29 -5.69
CA PHE A 589 17.15 2.67 -6.04
C PHE A 589 15.96 3.47 -5.47
N ALA A 590 16.05 3.97 -4.23
CA ALA A 590 15.00 4.77 -3.60
C ALA A 590 14.87 6.13 -4.29
N ILE A 591 16.00 6.77 -4.61
CA ILE A 591 16.03 8.02 -5.39
C ILE A 591 15.38 7.80 -6.77
N ARG A 592 15.73 6.71 -7.45
CA ARG A 592 15.17 6.35 -8.75
C ARG A 592 13.65 6.16 -8.64
N GLN A 593 13.16 5.36 -7.71
CA GLN A 593 11.72 5.11 -7.50
C GLN A 593 10.95 6.41 -7.27
N PHE A 594 11.50 7.30 -6.44
CA PHE A 594 10.92 8.62 -6.20
C PHE A 594 10.90 9.49 -7.48
N LEU A 595 12.04 9.60 -8.18
CA LEU A 595 12.14 10.43 -9.38
C LEU A 595 11.33 9.89 -10.57
N LEU A 596 11.15 8.56 -10.67
CA LEU A 596 10.38 7.89 -11.71
C LEU A 596 8.90 7.73 -11.36
N LEU A 597 8.44 8.28 -10.24
CA LEU A 597 7.04 8.23 -9.81
C LEU A 597 6.53 6.78 -9.64
N GLU A 598 7.41 5.90 -9.16
CA GLU A 598 7.07 4.52 -8.81
C GLU A 598 6.30 4.48 -7.47
N MET A 599 6.50 5.50 -6.62
CA MET A 599 5.76 5.71 -5.37
C MET A 599 4.86 6.95 -5.43
N GLY A 600 3.75 6.91 -4.71
CA GLY A 600 2.83 8.04 -4.62
C GLY A 600 1.46 7.70 -4.03
N PRO A 601 0.69 8.72 -3.63
CA PRO A 601 -0.60 8.48 -3.01
C PRO A 601 -1.61 8.10 -4.08
N TRP A 602 -2.33 6.99 -3.88
CA TRP A 602 -3.20 6.42 -4.92
C TRP A 602 -4.18 7.41 -5.57
N PRO A 603 -4.77 8.41 -4.86
CA PRO A 603 -5.68 9.38 -5.49
C PRO A 603 -5.01 10.34 -6.49
N PHE A 604 -3.68 10.33 -6.55
CA PHE A 604 -2.89 11.28 -7.34
C PHE A 604 -2.16 10.62 -8.52
N ASN A 605 -2.27 9.29 -8.68
CA ASN A 605 -1.48 8.50 -9.63
C ASN A 605 -1.56 9.00 -11.08
N ILE A 606 -2.75 9.43 -11.55
CA ILE A 606 -2.95 9.91 -12.93
C ILE A 606 -2.04 11.10 -13.30
N MET A 607 -1.46 11.80 -12.32
CA MET A 607 -0.54 12.91 -12.60
C MET A 607 0.71 12.45 -13.35
N GLY A 608 1.21 11.24 -13.09
CA GLY A 608 2.35 10.68 -13.82
C GLY A 608 2.09 10.59 -15.33
N LEU A 609 0.92 10.09 -15.73
CA LEU A 609 0.47 10.10 -17.12
C LEU A 609 0.48 11.51 -17.72
N PHE A 610 -0.05 12.51 -17.00
CA PHE A 610 -0.09 13.89 -17.49
C PHE A 610 1.30 14.51 -17.65
N VAL A 611 2.27 14.16 -16.80
CA VAL A 611 3.66 14.60 -16.95
C VAL A 611 4.23 14.10 -18.28
N VAL A 612 4.07 12.80 -18.55
CA VAL A 612 4.58 12.18 -19.78
C VAL A 612 3.86 12.75 -21.01
N LEU A 613 2.52 12.75 -21.03
CA LEU A 613 1.75 13.29 -22.16
C LEU A 613 2.08 14.77 -22.43
N SER A 614 2.29 15.56 -21.36
CA SER A 614 2.61 16.99 -21.49
C SER A 614 4.01 17.24 -22.07
N LEU A 615 4.96 16.34 -21.83
CA LEU A 615 6.30 16.39 -22.40
C LEU A 615 6.26 16.30 -23.93
N PHE A 616 5.34 15.49 -24.47
CA PHE A 616 5.18 15.26 -25.91
C PHE A 616 4.29 16.29 -26.63
N ILE A 617 3.63 17.22 -25.91
CA ILE A 617 2.78 18.25 -26.53
C ILE A 617 3.49 18.99 -27.67
N PRO A 618 4.73 19.51 -27.50
CA PRO A 618 5.37 20.26 -28.58
C PRO A 618 5.58 19.43 -29.85
N LEU A 619 5.94 18.15 -29.71
CA LEU A 619 6.10 17.23 -30.84
C LEU A 619 4.76 17.00 -31.54
N CYS A 620 3.71 16.63 -30.79
CA CYS A 620 2.38 16.40 -31.34
C CYS A 620 1.85 17.64 -32.07
N MET A 621 2.00 18.83 -31.47
CA MET A 621 1.56 20.08 -32.07
C MET A 621 2.39 20.49 -33.29
N TRP A 622 3.69 20.16 -33.31
CA TRP A 622 4.57 20.34 -34.47
C TRP A 622 4.14 19.49 -35.67
N VAL A 623 3.68 18.25 -35.43
CA VAL A 623 3.11 17.34 -36.43
C VAL A 623 1.76 17.86 -36.93
N ILE A 624 0.84 18.21 -36.02
CA ILE A 624 -0.51 18.70 -36.35
C ILE A 624 -0.44 19.99 -37.17
N LYS A 625 0.44 20.93 -36.79
CA LYS A 625 0.63 22.20 -37.50
C LYS A 625 1.03 22.02 -38.97
N ARG A 626 1.79 20.96 -39.28
CA ARG A 626 2.21 20.61 -40.65
C ARG A 626 1.14 19.89 -41.47
N GLY A 627 -0.03 19.62 -40.90
CA GLY A 627 -1.11 18.91 -41.58
C GLY A 627 -1.01 17.38 -41.50
N PHE A 628 -0.01 16.84 -40.80
CA PHE A 628 0.17 15.40 -40.59
C PHE A 628 -0.62 14.87 -39.37
N TRP A 629 -1.76 15.50 -39.04
CA TRP A 629 -2.62 15.07 -37.93
C TRP A 629 -3.10 13.62 -38.10
N TRP A 630 -3.34 13.17 -39.34
CA TRP A 630 -3.74 11.80 -39.63
C TRP A 630 -2.64 10.80 -39.31
N ALA A 631 -1.38 11.14 -39.59
CA ALA A 631 -0.23 10.29 -39.27
C ALA A 631 -0.05 10.17 -37.75
N LEU A 632 -0.23 11.28 -37.02
CA LEU A 632 -0.26 11.26 -35.56
C LEU A 632 -1.33 10.30 -35.02
N LEU A 633 -2.55 10.35 -35.56
CA LEU A 633 -3.63 9.45 -35.14
C LEU A 633 -3.38 7.99 -35.54
N VAL A 634 -2.80 7.73 -36.72
CA VAL A 634 -2.42 6.37 -37.15
C VAL A 634 -1.39 5.77 -36.20
N VAL A 635 -0.34 6.53 -35.85
CA VAL A 635 0.66 6.10 -34.86
C VAL A 635 0.00 5.89 -33.50
N SER A 636 -0.86 6.82 -33.08
CA SER A 636 -1.57 6.76 -31.79
C SER A 636 -2.46 5.51 -31.69
N TRP A 637 -3.23 5.18 -32.73
CA TRP A 637 -4.00 3.94 -32.79
C TRP A 637 -3.12 2.70 -32.92
N GLY A 638 -1.98 2.79 -33.61
CA GLY A 638 -0.99 1.72 -33.68
C GLY A 638 -0.45 1.35 -32.31
N LEU A 639 -0.14 2.33 -31.46
CA LEU A 639 0.26 2.11 -30.07
C LEU A 639 -0.87 1.52 -29.21
N TYR A 640 -2.11 1.98 -29.41
CA TYR A 640 -3.28 1.42 -28.73
C TYR A 640 -3.47 -0.07 -29.07
N VAL A 641 -3.39 -0.42 -30.36
CA VAL A 641 -3.49 -1.82 -30.82
C VAL A 641 -2.30 -2.64 -30.34
N LEU A 642 -1.09 -2.08 -30.34
CA LEU A 642 0.10 -2.76 -29.83
C LEU A 642 -0.08 -3.17 -28.37
N GLN A 643 -0.57 -2.27 -27.50
CA GLN A 643 -0.87 -2.60 -26.11
C GLN A 643 -1.97 -3.66 -25.99
N ALA A 644 -3.04 -3.55 -26.79
CA ALA A 644 -4.12 -4.52 -26.77
C ALA A 644 -3.67 -5.93 -27.19
N LEU A 645 -2.66 -6.03 -28.06
CA LEU A 645 -2.06 -7.29 -28.49
C LEU A 645 -0.97 -7.80 -27.53
N MET A 646 -0.33 -6.89 -26.78
CA MET A 646 0.73 -7.18 -25.82
C MET A 646 0.44 -6.49 -24.48
N PRO A 647 -0.51 -6.99 -23.66
CA PRO A 647 -0.93 -6.32 -22.42
C PRO A 647 0.22 -6.13 -21.41
N GLU A 648 1.21 -7.02 -21.42
CA GLU A 648 2.39 -6.98 -20.55
C GLU A 648 3.41 -5.89 -20.94
N LEU A 649 3.27 -5.28 -22.11
CA LEU A 649 4.18 -4.24 -22.57
C LEU A 649 3.97 -2.97 -21.74
N ARG A 650 4.79 -2.74 -20.72
CA ARG A 650 4.75 -1.52 -19.89
C ARG A 650 6.05 -0.74 -20.05
N PRO A 651 6.05 0.39 -20.78
CA PRO A 651 7.28 1.14 -21.06
C PRO A 651 7.92 1.79 -19.83
N LEU A 652 7.19 1.92 -18.73
CA LEU A 652 7.58 2.62 -17.51
C LEU A 652 7.16 1.81 -16.28
N ASP A 653 8.00 1.80 -15.25
CA ASP A 653 7.69 1.20 -13.94
C ASP A 653 6.86 2.12 -13.03
N SER A 654 6.52 3.32 -13.52
CA SER A 654 5.76 4.32 -12.77
C SER A 654 4.40 3.77 -12.31
N GLN A 655 3.97 4.15 -11.11
CA GLN A 655 2.75 3.67 -10.47
C GLN A 655 1.48 3.84 -11.33
N PHE A 656 1.43 4.90 -12.14
CA PHE A 656 0.29 5.18 -13.00
C PHE A 656 0.12 4.18 -14.14
N GLU A 657 1.17 3.49 -14.58
CA GLU A 657 1.15 2.65 -15.78
C GLU A 657 0.21 1.46 -15.62
N SER A 658 0.04 0.96 -14.38
CA SER A 658 -0.85 -0.15 -14.06
C SER A 658 -2.34 0.20 -14.19
N VAL A 659 -2.73 1.45 -13.93
CA VAL A 659 -4.14 1.91 -13.96
C VAL A 659 -4.43 2.68 -15.25
N PHE A 660 -3.43 3.40 -15.74
CA PHE A 660 -3.50 4.26 -16.91
C PHE A 660 -2.38 3.96 -17.92
N PRO A 661 -2.36 2.76 -18.55
CA PRO A 661 -1.30 2.37 -19.49
C PRO A 661 -1.05 3.45 -20.54
N LEU A 662 0.20 3.91 -20.66
CA LEU A 662 0.56 5.07 -21.46
C LEU A 662 0.17 4.89 -22.93
N LEU A 663 0.43 3.71 -23.50
CA LEU A 663 0.20 3.41 -24.90
C LEU A 663 -1.29 3.42 -25.28
N THR A 664 -2.15 3.00 -24.33
CA THR A 664 -3.61 3.02 -24.48
C THR A 664 -4.15 4.43 -24.29
N TRP A 665 -3.82 5.09 -23.19
CA TRP A 665 -4.45 6.35 -22.77
C TRP A 665 -4.02 7.55 -23.62
N GLN A 666 -2.85 7.51 -24.25
CA GLN A 666 -2.43 8.58 -25.16
C GLN A 666 -3.40 8.78 -26.33
N VAL A 667 -4.17 7.75 -26.74
CA VAL A 667 -5.15 7.88 -27.84
C VAL A 667 -6.22 8.92 -27.56
N VAL A 668 -6.73 8.98 -26.32
CA VAL A 668 -7.75 9.95 -25.92
C VAL A 668 -7.18 11.36 -25.92
N PHE A 669 -5.94 11.49 -25.46
CA PHE A 669 -5.24 12.78 -25.42
C PHE A 669 -4.91 13.32 -26.81
N THR A 670 -4.40 12.49 -27.72
CA THR A 670 -4.07 12.88 -29.11
C THR A 670 -5.32 13.27 -29.90
N HIS A 671 -6.44 12.55 -29.73
CA HIS A 671 -7.73 12.96 -30.30
C HIS A 671 -8.16 14.31 -29.74
N GLY A 672 -8.03 14.51 -28.42
CA GLY A 672 -8.24 15.81 -27.79
C GLY A 672 -7.43 16.92 -28.48
N LEU A 673 -6.11 16.74 -28.65
CA LEU A 673 -5.24 17.73 -29.30
C LEU A 673 -5.70 18.06 -30.72
N VAL A 674 -5.97 17.04 -31.55
CA VAL A 674 -6.39 17.22 -32.95
C VAL A 674 -7.74 17.93 -33.04
N LEU A 675 -8.74 17.47 -32.26
CA LEU A 675 -10.07 18.09 -32.22
C LEU A 675 -10.02 19.52 -31.67
N GLY A 676 -9.15 19.78 -30.69
CA GLY A 676 -8.90 21.11 -30.16
C GLY A 676 -8.32 22.06 -31.21
N TYR A 677 -7.34 21.60 -31.98
CA TYR A 677 -6.71 22.38 -33.06
C TYR A 677 -7.70 22.70 -34.18
N TYR A 678 -8.48 21.70 -34.62
CA TYR A 678 -9.46 21.83 -35.71
C TYR A 678 -10.88 22.14 -35.22
N ARG A 679 -11.03 22.63 -33.98
CA ARG A 679 -12.34 22.80 -33.32
C ARG A 679 -13.36 23.55 -34.17
N ARG A 680 -12.95 24.62 -34.86
CA ARG A 680 -13.85 25.43 -35.69
C ARG A 680 -14.35 24.66 -36.91
N GLN A 681 -13.46 23.95 -37.58
CA GLN A 681 -13.77 23.13 -38.75
C GLN A 681 -14.69 21.98 -38.34
N VAL A 682 -14.37 21.31 -37.23
CA VAL A 682 -15.18 20.21 -36.67
C VAL A 682 -16.57 20.71 -36.30
N ILE A 683 -16.71 21.78 -35.51
CA ILE A 683 -18.02 22.34 -35.15
C ILE A 683 -18.79 22.79 -36.40
N GLY A 684 -18.13 23.43 -37.36
CA GLY A 684 -18.77 23.83 -38.63
C GLY A 684 -19.33 22.64 -39.40
N ALA A 685 -18.55 21.56 -39.52
CA ALA A 685 -18.98 20.32 -40.17
C ALA A 685 -20.15 19.67 -39.41
N LEU A 686 -20.03 19.53 -38.09
CA LEU A 686 -21.02 18.87 -37.23
C LEU A 686 -22.34 19.65 -37.14
N THR A 687 -22.30 20.99 -37.19
CA THR A 687 -23.50 21.84 -37.07
C THR A 687 -24.16 22.21 -38.40
N GLY A 688 -23.56 21.79 -39.53
CA GLY A 688 -24.15 21.90 -40.87
C GLY A 688 -25.44 21.09 -41.03
N ARG A 689 -26.15 21.25 -42.16
CA ARG A 689 -27.41 20.51 -42.42
C ARG A 689 -27.16 19.00 -42.46
N LEU A 690 -26.17 18.57 -43.24
CA LEU A 690 -25.77 17.17 -43.34
C LEU A 690 -25.20 16.65 -42.00
N GLY A 691 -24.32 17.41 -41.34
CA GLY A 691 -23.73 17.05 -40.05
C GLY A 691 -24.78 16.79 -38.97
N LYS A 692 -25.80 17.66 -38.84
CA LYS A 692 -26.90 17.46 -37.88
C LYS A 692 -27.68 16.18 -38.13
N VAL A 693 -27.93 15.84 -39.40
CA VAL A 693 -28.63 14.60 -39.77
C VAL A 693 -27.76 13.39 -39.43
N LEU A 694 -26.49 13.40 -39.84
CA LEU A 694 -25.56 12.29 -39.60
C LEU A 694 -25.31 12.05 -38.11
N ILE A 695 -25.12 13.11 -37.32
CA ILE A 695 -24.97 12.99 -35.86
C ILE A 695 -26.27 12.54 -35.22
N GLY A 696 -27.42 13.04 -35.67
CA GLY A 696 -28.72 12.59 -35.18
C GLY A 696 -28.91 11.09 -35.40
N ILE A 697 -28.55 10.59 -36.60
CA ILE A 697 -28.56 9.16 -36.92
C ILE A 697 -27.54 8.41 -36.05
N GLY A 698 -26.31 8.93 -35.90
CA GLY A 698 -25.26 8.27 -35.11
C GLY A 698 -25.61 8.15 -33.63
N VAL A 699 -25.98 9.25 -32.98
CA VAL A 699 -26.35 9.31 -31.55
C VAL A 699 -27.58 8.45 -31.27
N THR A 700 -28.64 8.60 -32.08
CA THR A 700 -29.88 7.85 -31.87
C THR A 700 -29.70 6.38 -32.24
N GLY A 701 -29.00 6.08 -33.33
CA GLY A 701 -28.73 4.73 -33.80
C GLY A 701 -27.86 3.95 -32.80
N TYR A 702 -26.84 4.58 -32.23
CA TYR A 702 -26.03 3.98 -31.17
C TYR A 702 -26.85 3.66 -29.91
N ALA A 703 -27.64 4.61 -29.40
CA ALA A 703 -28.48 4.37 -28.23
C ALA A 703 -29.55 3.30 -28.49
N LEU A 704 -30.20 3.32 -29.65
CA LEU A 704 -31.19 2.30 -30.03
C LEU A 704 -30.55 0.93 -30.24
N PHE A 705 -29.32 0.87 -30.77
CA PHE A 705 -28.57 -0.37 -30.89
C PHE A 705 -28.31 -0.99 -29.51
N LEU A 706 -27.81 -0.21 -28.55
CA LEU A 706 -27.59 -0.67 -27.18
C LEU A 706 -28.89 -1.16 -26.53
N VAL A 707 -29.98 -0.40 -26.66
CA VAL A 707 -31.31 -0.79 -26.16
C VAL A 707 -31.83 -2.06 -26.83
N TYR A 708 -31.62 -2.22 -28.14
CA TYR A 708 -32.08 -3.39 -28.88
C TYR A 708 -31.37 -4.67 -28.44
N VAL A 709 -30.05 -4.60 -28.28
CA VAL A 709 -29.23 -5.71 -27.81
C VAL A 709 -29.52 -6.03 -26.34
N TRP A 710 -29.69 -5.01 -25.48
CA TRP A 710 -30.15 -5.18 -24.10
C TRP A 710 -31.52 -5.85 -24.02
N ALA A 711 -32.48 -5.40 -24.83
CA ALA A 711 -33.82 -5.98 -24.87
C ALA A 711 -33.79 -7.44 -25.34
N GLY A 712 -32.94 -7.77 -26.32
CA GLY A 712 -32.72 -9.13 -26.77
C GLY A 712 -32.28 -10.04 -25.62
N ASN A 713 -31.29 -9.60 -24.84
CA ASN A 713 -30.80 -10.33 -23.68
C ASN A 713 -31.87 -10.44 -22.57
N HIS A 714 -32.52 -9.33 -22.22
CA HIS A 714 -33.46 -9.27 -21.09
C HIS A 714 -34.77 -10.03 -21.36
N PHE A 715 -35.29 -9.98 -22.59
CA PHE A 715 -36.54 -10.64 -22.96
C PHE A 715 -36.35 -11.99 -23.67
N GLY A 716 -35.11 -12.46 -23.83
CA GLY A 716 -34.79 -13.78 -24.37
C GLY A 716 -35.01 -13.95 -25.88
N PHE A 717 -34.84 -12.88 -26.67
CA PHE A 717 -34.91 -12.96 -28.14
C PHE A 717 -33.57 -12.61 -28.81
N THR A 718 -33.32 -13.16 -30.00
CA THR A 718 -32.10 -12.83 -30.76
C THR A 718 -32.24 -11.47 -31.45
N PRO A 719 -31.35 -10.50 -31.19
CA PRO A 719 -31.41 -9.18 -31.80
C PRO A 719 -30.86 -9.16 -33.23
N VAL A 720 -31.54 -9.82 -34.19
CA VAL A 720 -31.14 -9.91 -35.60
C VAL A 720 -30.87 -8.51 -36.22
N PRO A 721 -29.75 -8.27 -36.91
CA PRO A 721 -28.77 -9.24 -37.43
C PRO A 721 -27.63 -9.63 -36.46
N PHE A 722 -27.68 -9.21 -35.21
CA PHE A 722 -26.64 -9.47 -34.22
C PHE A 722 -26.87 -10.83 -33.51
N PRO A 723 -25.79 -11.50 -33.04
CA PRO A 723 -25.90 -12.74 -32.29
C PRO A 723 -26.61 -12.55 -30.94
N ALA A 724 -27.16 -13.63 -30.38
CA ALA A 724 -27.83 -13.59 -29.07
C ALA A 724 -26.87 -13.19 -27.93
N SER A 725 -25.59 -13.56 -28.04
CA SER A 725 -24.54 -13.21 -27.08
C SER A 725 -24.05 -11.77 -27.17
N MET A 726 -24.51 -10.98 -28.15
CA MET A 726 -23.95 -9.65 -28.44
C MET A 726 -23.91 -8.74 -27.22
N TYR A 727 -24.89 -8.83 -26.32
CA TYR A 727 -24.94 -8.00 -25.12
C TYR A 727 -23.77 -8.29 -24.17
N ASP A 728 -23.56 -9.56 -23.85
CA ASP A 728 -22.51 -10.00 -22.93
C ASP A 728 -21.13 -9.83 -23.56
N ASP A 729 -21.00 -10.17 -24.85
CA ASP A 729 -19.77 -9.96 -25.63
C ASP A 729 -19.36 -8.49 -25.64
N LEU A 730 -20.33 -7.59 -25.82
CA LEU A 730 -20.11 -6.17 -25.86
C LEU A 730 -19.66 -5.64 -24.49
N TYR A 731 -20.26 -6.10 -23.39
CA TYR A 731 -19.80 -5.73 -22.04
C TYR A 731 -18.35 -6.20 -21.80
N ASN A 732 -18.06 -7.47 -22.07
CA ASN A 732 -16.78 -8.09 -21.76
C ASN A 732 -15.61 -7.57 -22.64
N THR A 733 -15.89 -7.19 -23.88
CA THR A 733 -14.84 -6.79 -24.85
C THR A 733 -14.75 -5.28 -25.08
N ALA A 734 -15.78 -4.51 -24.73
CA ALA A 734 -15.88 -3.11 -25.12
C ALA A 734 -16.12 -2.12 -23.97
N TYR A 735 -16.73 -2.55 -22.85
CA TYR A 735 -17.21 -1.66 -21.79
C TYR A 735 -16.74 -1.99 -20.37
N GLN A 736 -15.80 -2.92 -20.19
CA GLN A 736 -15.24 -3.16 -18.86
C GLN A 736 -14.61 -1.88 -18.30
N ARG A 737 -14.95 -1.52 -17.06
CA ARG A 737 -14.58 -0.23 -16.45
C ARG A 737 -13.10 -0.14 -16.02
N VAL A 738 -12.40 -1.27 -15.95
CA VAL A 738 -10.96 -1.32 -15.60
C VAL A 738 -10.13 -0.77 -16.74
N ASP A 739 -10.34 -1.32 -17.95
CA ASP A 739 -9.53 -1.02 -19.11
C ASP A 739 -10.19 -0.03 -20.05
N LEU A 740 -9.38 0.79 -20.73
CA LEU A 740 -9.85 1.71 -21.75
C LEU A 740 -10.10 0.97 -23.08
N GLN A 741 -11.14 0.13 -23.08
CA GLN A 741 -11.58 -0.66 -24.23
C GLN A 741 -12.24 0.21 -25.32
N TRP A 742 -12.40 -0.36 -26.50
CA TRP A 742 -12.83 0.39 -27.69
C TRP A 742 -14.26 0.96 -27.57
N GLY A 743 -15.17 0.28 -26.88
CA GLY A 743 -16.54 0.75 -26.65
C GLY A 743 -16.57 2.03 -25.80
N ARG A 744 -15.69 2.11 -24.81
CA ARG A 744 -15.51 3.34 -24.00
C ARG A 744 -15.01 4.51 -24.83
N LEU A 745 -14.16 4.28 -25.84
CA LEU A 745 -13.74 5.34 -26.77
C LEU A 745 -14.92 5.88 -27.61
N VAL A 746 -15.85 5.00 -28.00
CA VAL A 746 -17.10 5.39 -28.68
C VAL A 746 -17.97 6.21 -27.73
N ASP A 747 -18.08 5.80 -26.47
CA ASP A 747 -18.81 6.53 -25.44
C ASP A 747 -18.22 7.91 -25.18
N ILE A 748 -16.89 8.06 -25.14
CA ILE A 748 -16.23 9.37 -25.04
C ILE A 748 -16.71 10.31 -26.15
N ALA A 749 -16.74 9.82 -27.40
CA ALA A 749 -17.21 10.60 -28.53
C ALA A 749 -18.71 10.92 -28.44
N PHE A 750 -19.53 9.92 -28.10
CA PHE A 750 -20.98 10.08 -27.90
C PHE A 750 -21.28 11.13 -26.83
N PHE A 751 -20.68 10.99 -25.65
CA PHE A 751 -20.87 11.88 -24.52
C PHE A 751 -20.38 13.29 -24.84
N ALA A 752 -19.19 13.44 -25.44
CA ALA A 752 -18.67 14.75 -25.83
C ALA A 752 -19.62 15.50 -26.79
N ILE A 753 -20.19 14.80 -27.78
CA ILE A 753 -21.15 15.37 -28.72
C ILE A 753 -22.46 15.77 -28.02
N VAL A 754 -23.02 14.86 -27.22
CA VAL A 754 -24.29 15.09 -26.53
C VAL A 754 -24.16 16.21 -25.50
N SER A 755 -23.14 16.19 -24.66
CA SER A 755 -22.89 17.25 -23.67
C SER A 755 -22.63 18.59 -24.35
N TYR A 756 -21.89 18.62 -25.46
CA TYR A 756 -21.72 19.86 -26.22
C TYR A 756 -23.06 20.40 -26.70
N ALA A 757 -23.92 19.57 -27.29
CA ALA A 757 -25.23 20.00 -27.77
C ALA A 757 -26.15 20.50 -26.64
N ILE A 758 -26.23 19.75 -25.54
CA ILE A 758 -27.02 20.10 -24.35
C ILE A 758 -26.53 21.43 -23.76
N LEU A 759 -25.22 21.55 -23.47
CA LEU A 759 -24.64 22.77 -22.91
C LEU A 759 -24.75 23.97 -23.85
N THR A 760 -24.80 23.74 -25.16
CA THR A 760 -25.01 24.80 -26.15
C THR A 760 -26.43 25.33 -26.13
N VAL A 761 -27.44 24.46 -25.98
CA VAL A 761 -28.85 24.83 -26.04
C VAL A 761 -29.38 25.31 -24.69
N PHE A 762 -29.04 24.60 -23.62
CA PHE A 762 -29.54 24.84 -22.26
C PHE A 762 -28.56 25.69 -21.43
N TRP A 763 -27.68 26.46 -22.06
CA TRP A 763 -26.63 27.22 -21.37
C TRP A 763 -27.17 28.13 -20.27
N LYS A 764 -28.13 29.00 -20.58
CA LYS A 764 -28.64 30.01 -19.64
C LYS A 764 -29.22 29.40 -18.36
N PRO A 765 -30.12 28.39 -18.41
CA PRO A 765 -30.60 27.75 -17.18
C PRO A 765 -29.51 26.98 -16.43
N ILE A 766 -28.65 26.24 -17.13
CA ILE A 766 -27.56 25.47 -16.49
C ILE A 766 -26.60 26.41 -15.76
N ASN A 767 -26.11 27.45 -16.44
CA ASN A 767 -25.20 28.43 -15.87
C ASN A 767 -25.81 29.15 -14.66
N ALA A 768 -27.12 29.43 -14.68
CA ALA A 768 -27.81 30.07 -13.57
C ALA A 768 -27.91 29.18 -12.32
N VAL A 769 -28.04 27.87 -12.48
CA VAL A 769 -28.22 26.94 -11.35
C VAL A 769 -26.88 26.47 -10.77
N ILE A 770 -25.96 26.01 -11.63
CA ILE A 770 -24.71 25.35 -11.20
C ILE A 770 -23.43 26.07 -11.65
N GLY A 771 -23.54 27.06 -12.55
CA GLY A 771 -22.37 27.74 -13.11
C GLY A 771 -21.52 28.49 -12.08
N TRP A 772 -22.14 29.04 -11.02
CA TRP A 772 -21.44 29.73 -9.94
C TRP A 772 -20.49 28.81 -9.13
N LEU A 773 -20.74 27.49 -9.16
CA LEU A 773 -19.95 26.49 -8.44
C LEU A 773 -18.98 25.78 -9.39
N TRP A 774 -19.51 25.17 -10.47
CA TRP A 774 -18.71 24.29 -11.34
C TRP A 774 -17.73 25.05 -12.22
N ILE A 775 -18.07 26.25 -12.71
CA ILE A 775 -17.14 27.01 -13.56
C ILE A 775 -15.87 27.36 -12.76
N PRO A 776 -15.92 28.06 -11.60
CA PRO A 776 -14.71 28.37 -10.84
C PRO A 776 -13.86 27.14 -10.49
N ILE A 777 -14.51 26.03 -10.12
CA ILE A 777 -13.86 24.74 -9.84
C ILE A 777 -13.11 24.23 -11.07
N GLY A 778 -13.77 24.19 -12.24
CA GLY A 778 -13.13 23.73 -13.47
C GLY A 778 -12.03 24.65 -13.99
N GLN A 779 -12.10 25.96 -13.69
CA GLN A 779 -11.02 26.90 -14.00
C GLN A 779 -9.76 26.69 -13.16
N ALA A 780 -9.88 25.98 -12.04
CA ALA A 780 -8.81 25.66 -11.09
C ALA A 780 -8.72 24.14 -10.87
N SER A 781 -9.01 23.32 -11.89
CA SER A 781 -9.16 21.88 -11.70
C SER A 781 -7.89 21.21 -11.17
N LEU A 782 -6.70 21.67 -11.57
CA LEU A 782 -5.44 21.10 -11.07
C LEU A 782 -5.21 21.43 -9.61
N TYR A 783 -5.63 22.62 -9.18
CA TYR A 783 -5.59 23.03 -7.77
C TYR A 783 -6.50 22.14 -6.91
N VAL A 784 -7.73 21.89 -7.38
CA VAL A 784 -8.68 21.02 -6.67
C VAL A 784 -8.17 19.59 -6.61
N PHE A 785 -7.60 19.10 -7.71
CA PHE A 785 -7.00 17.77 -7.79
C PHE A 785 -5.87 17.58 -6.76
N VAL A 786 -5.01 18.58 -6.57
CA VAL A 786 -3.95 18.51 -5.54
C VAL A 786 -4.53 18.51 -4.13
N TRP A 787 -5.54 19.35 -3.86
CA TRP A 787 -6.14 19.43 -2.52
C TRP A 787 -6.94 18.20 -2.11
N GLN A 788 -7.48 17.44 -3.07
CA GLN A 788 -8.27 16.25 -2.76
C GLN A 788 -7.50 15.22 -1.95
N VAL A 789 -6.18 15.07 -2.18
CA VAL A 789 -5.31 14.15 -1.43
C VAL A 789 -5.31 14.50 0.06
N PHE A 790 -5.22 15.79 0.37
CA PHE A 790 -5.23 16.28 1.74
C PHE A 790 -6.63 16.22 2.38
N PHE A 791 -7.69 16.35 1.59
CA PHE A 791 -9.05 16.13 2.10
C PHE A 791 -9.32 14.66 2.41
N ALA A 792 -8.89 13.74 1.55
CA ALA A 792 -8.97 12.30 1.81
C ALA A 792 -8.22 11.94 3.10
N LEU A 793 -6.98 12.43 3.25
CA LEU A 793 -6.19 12.26 4.48
C LEU A 793 -6.90 12.84 5.71
N ALA A 794 -7.42 14.07 5.62
CA ALA A 794 -8.09 14.72 6.74
C ALA A 794 -9.34 13.94 7.21
N ILE A 795 -10.14 13.42 6.27
CA ILE A 795 -11.32 12.62 6.58
C ILE A 795 -10.91 11.27 7.19
N ALA A 796 -9.96 10.57 6.58
CA ALA A 796 -9.47 9.27 7.04
C ALA A 796 -8.78 9.32 8.42
N SER A 797 -8.30 10.49 8.83
CA SER A 797 -7.64 10.71 10.12
C SER A 797 -8.60 10.96 11.28
N ILE A 798 -9.91 11.12 11.03
CA ILE A 798 -10.90 11.36 12.08
C ILE A 798 -11.41 10.00 12.61
N PRO A 799 -11.08 9.62 13.86
CA PRO A 799 -11.47 8.33 14.42
C PRO A 799 -12.95 8.32 14.85
N GLY A 800 -13.55 7.13 14.85
CA GLY A 800 -14.86 6.88 15.48
C GLY A 800 -16.07 7.42 14.71
N VAL A 801 -15.88 7.91 13.49
CA VAL A 801 -16.98 8.35 12.62
C VAL A 801 -17.35 7.23 11.66
N ASP A 802 -18.63 6.87 11.63
CA ASP A 802 -19.17 5.97 10.61
C ASP A 802 -19.32 6.73 9.28
N TRP A 803 -18.23 6.73 8.50
CA TRP A 803 -18.18 7.37 7.19
C TRP A 803 -19.08 6.71 6.14
N PHE A 804 -19.61 5.52 6.41
CA PHE A 804 -20.56 4.83 5.52
C PHE A 804 -22.01 5.19 5.83
N ASN A 805 -22.26 5.93 6.91
CA ASN A 805 -23.55 6.53 7.16
C ASN A 805 -23.88 7.57 6.08
N GLY A 806 -24.93 7.31 5.28
CA GLY A 806 -25.26 8.14 4.11
C GLY A 806 -25.54 9.62 4.42
N TRP A 807 -26.00 9.95 5.64
CA TRP A 807 -26.22 11.36 6.03
C TRP A 807 -24.92 12.06 6.45
N ILE A 808 -24.04 11.34 7.15
CA ILE A 808 -22.72 11.86 7.53
C ILE A 808 -21.91 12.13 6.26
N GLY A 809 -21.85 11.16 5.35
CA GLY A 809 -21.12 11.35 4.10
C GLY A 809 -21.77 12.38 3.17
N PHE A 810 -23.10 12.56 3.17
CA PHE A 810 -23.74 13.68 2.48
C PHE A 810 -23.29 15.04 3.03
N ALA A 811 -23.30 15.20 4.36
CA ALA A 811 -22.89 16.43 5.01
C ALA A 811 -21.40 16.73 4.79
N ALA A 812 -20.54 15.72 4.92
CA ALA A 812 -19.10 15.84 4.73
C ALA A 812 -18.73 16.22 3.29
N HIS A 813 -19.28 15.52 2.29
CA HIS A 813 -19.10 15.91 0.89
C HIS A 813 -19.60 17.34 0.62
N THR A 814 -20.79 17.71 1.11
CA THR A 814 -21.32 19.07 0.93
C THR A 814 -20.35 20.11 1.51
N ALA A 815 -19.84 19.86 2.72
CA ALA A 815 -18.88 20.74 3.37
C ALA A 815 -17.57 20.86 2.57
N LEU A 816 -17.03 19.74 2.07
CA LEU A 816 -15.81 19.71 1.26
C LEU A 816 -15.98 20.46 -0.07
N ILE A 817 -17.10 20.27 -0.76
CA ILE A 817 -17.42 20.98 -2.01
C ILE A 817 -17.49 22.50 -1.78
N LEU A 818 -18.17 22.92 -0.71
CA LEU A 818 -18.26 24.34 -0.35
C LEU A 818 -16.92 24.92 0.11
N LEU A 819 -16.11 24.14 0.83
CA LEU A 819 -14.77 24.50 1.24
C LEU A 819 -13.86 24.73 0.03
N VAL A 820 -13.84 23.80 -0.92
CA VAL A 820 -13.10 23.94 -2.18
C VAL A 820 -13.50 25.20 -2.92
N TRP A 821 -14.81 25.42 -3.08
CA TRP A 821 -15.32 26.62 -3.72
C TRP A 821 -14.88 27.89 -2.99
N TYR A 822 -14.93 27.91 -1.66
CA TYR A 822 -14.49 29.03 -0.84
C TYR A 822 -12.98 29.30 -1.00
N MET A 823 -12.15 28.26 -0.93
CA MET A 823 -10.69 28.34 -1.13
C MET A 823 -10.33 28.94 -2.48
N ILE A 824 -11.02 28.53 -3.55
CA ILE A 824 -10.85 29.09 -4.90
C ILE A 824 -11.24 30.56 -4.93
N ARG A 825 -12.37 30.91 -4.32
CA ARG A 825 -12.88 32.29 -4.31
C ARG A 825 -11.97 33.22 -3.50
N LYS A 826 -11.27 32.69 -2.50
CA LYS A 826 -10.23 33.39 -1.72
C LYS A 826 -8.82 33.28 -2.33
N ARG A 827 -8.65 32.54 -3.43
CA ARG A 827 -7.35 32.29 -4.08
C ARG A 827 -6.29 31.73 -3.13
N PHE A 828 -6.72 30.89 -2.20
CA PHE A 828 -5.85 30.28 -1.21
C PHE A 828 -4.72 29.51 -1.92
N MET A 829 -3.46 29.79 -1.59
CA MET A 829 -2.27 29.13 -2.14
C MET A 829 -2.12 29.10 -3.69
N PHE A 830 -2.79 29.99 -4.43
CA PHE A 830 -2.69 30.05 -5.90
C PHE A 830 -1.30 30.49 -6.42
N SER A 831 -0.43 31.01 -5.55
CA SER A 831 0.96 31.33 -5.87
C SER A 831 1.84 30.08 -5.95
N VAL A 832 1.49 29.04 -5.19
CA VAL A 832 2.28 27.80 -5.05
C VAL A 832 1.73 26.73 -5.99
N ILE A 833 0.42 26.45 -5.88
CA ILE A 833 -0.23 25.34 -6.59
C ILE A 833 -0.75 25.82 -7.96
N PRO A 834 -0.45 25.11 -9.06
CA PRO A 834 -0.97 25.45 -10.38
C PRO A 834 -2.50 25.25 -10.50
N ARG A 835 -3.12 25.99 -11.42
CA ARG A 835 -4.57 25.99 -11.67
C ARG A 835 -4.98 25.10 -12.83
#